data_AF-A0A956XQR2-F1
#
_entry.id   AF-A0A956XQR2-F1
#
_cell.length_a   1.000
_cell.length_b   1.000
_cell.length_c   1.000
_cell.angle_alpha   90.00
_cell.angle_beta   90.00
_cell.angle_gamma   90.00
#
_symmetry.space_group_name_H-M   'P 1'
#
loop_
_entity.id
_entity.type
_entity.pdbx_description
1 polymer ?
#
loop_
_entity_poly.entity_id
_entity_poly.type
_entity_poly.pdbx_seq_one_letter_code
_entity_poly.pdbx_strand_id
1 'polypeptide(L)'
;MATETIIWTAIPYGVITLKDGQRMARISVVASHRLEAPDTEGDTLSLYPIALNWTQHIRDNLQGFVVRAGTHEVKAELQDRHVLDPNWWAAMFNEKTFVRPYAFEDHTDKLIISYPTQNIVNTLKGIYQAVGFDSPDDLPDFRGRDSSTGQILNIPFNDVPWNKDIAQGMRAQLKAGVGDNVWLPPSIDVGAAGITGDPVNDLQKLMLFHYPANQLGTTLEEDKANVTQLAPPLPKTEEDFERYMDYHEVISSLGDYPELMRRLGLIVDILVPVDDVPVNTHEIRVAPLWDSPEIENRLIGEFPRTAVIWKEASDTFLAQPREASIPQIEDGQLVINPNQTYFDLVQVDVDGAGIKLVNFLNNMASAEAADMLAVDSPGKQGLPTMRSAGFSLNLTARDLIMYEFFNKTADDNQLVEKGVSEDLLFYAEDLLRGYRVDMWDTLSGQWHSLCQRVGNYNIEGTDLSWEGVPDEGFAQMGMSQAAETEEGQPPATDDFYLHESMFRWEGWSLVAPRPGKTIGEQGDTNSPMADPQPQPMMPFKLITTFKAASRSLPRLRFGTGYRMRVRVADLAGNSVSLNDASDSLVAPAAPDEPEVYYRFEPLSPPSIFLREEITFDDAGESVAHMVIRSFNSSPDLDNAPVSDTNERHIAAPPTSQLMAETHGVFDDMAGRLKNDPSTYNIIASRDLAVDTSQTKTPIIPEPQMELPYLPDALAMGAAFRNLPGTPDDEVWGKVDGVGQLAYDPVPGVLPRPGTMTHIPFLPADTPQLPDGLLALYTFEEGSGNVVHDVSGVGDPLDLTIADPGNVTWGTDNLTIDTATIIASAGAANKLNSGIQATNEITIEMWIQPSNDLQSGPARIATISQNPSLRNVTVGQGMAVQGDPLRGYVARLRTTETTQNGLPPLNTPDNLVTTTLTHLVFTRDLNGDRTLYIDGMPAAADNVTGDFSNWDAGYQFGLVNDIAK
;
A
#
# COMPACT_ATOMS: atom_id res chain seq x y z
N MET A 1 35.88 -21.22 34.91
CA MET A 1 36.23 -19.80 34.94
C MET A 1 35.42 -19.13 33.87
N ALA A 2 34.78 -18.01 34.23
CA ALA A 2 34.08 -17.16 33.30
C ALA A 2 34.98 -16.72 32.12
N THR A 3 34.45 -16.75 30.91
CA THR A 3 35.12 -16.40 29.65
C THR A 3 34.38 -15.27 28.95
N GLU A 4 35.13 -14.33 28.39
CA GLU A 4 34.64 -13.17 27.63
C GLU A 4 35.10 -13.31 26.19
N THR A 5 34.21 -13.76 25.30
CA THR A 5 34.51 -13.92 23.87
C THR A 5 33.82 -12.82 23.07
N ILE A 6 34.56 -12.19 22.15
CA ILE A 6 34.04 -11.19 21.22
C ILE A 6 34.29 -11.65 19.78
N ILE A 7 33.23 -11.70 18.99
CA ILE A 7 33.33 -11.88 17.54
C ILE A 7 33.40 -10.49 16.90
N TRP A 8 34.48 -10.24 16.16
CA TRP A 8 34.74 -8.97 15.47
C TRP A 8 34.44 -9.11 13.97
N THR A 9 33.23 -8.71 13.57
CA THR A 9 32.78 -8.82 12.19
C THR A 9 33.09 -7.54 11.42
N ALA A 10 33.88 -7.64 10.35
CA ALA A 10 34.27 -6.52 9.49
C ALA A 10 33.30 -6.35 8.32
N ILE A 11 32.62 -5.20 8.22
CA ILE A 11 31.62 -4.97 7.18
C ILE A 11 32.07 -3.81 6.27
N PRO A 12 32.32 -4.05 4.97
CA PRO A 12 32.72 -3.00 4.03
C PRO A 12 31.54 -2.06 3.73
N TYR A 13 31.77 -0.76 3.80
CA TYR A 13 30.72 0.27 3.69
C TYR A 13 31.07 1.38 2.69
N GLY A 14 31.48 1.02 1.48
CA GLY A 14 31.77 1.95 0.41
C GLY A 14 33.01 2.82 0.66
N VAL A 15 33.16 3.87 -0.15
CA VAL A 15 34.28 4.81 -0.11
C VAL A 15 33.79 6.21 0.22
N ILE A 16 34.56 6.96 1.00
CA ILE A 16 34.35 8.40 1.22
C ILE A 16 35.56 9.19 0.74
N THR A 17 35.30 10.43 0.31
CA THR A 17 36.35 11.40 0.04
C THR A 17 36.38 12.41 1.20
N LEU A 18 37.51 12.50 1.90
CA LEU A 18 37.72 13.46 2.96
C LEU A 18 37.89 14.89 2.39
N LYS A 19 37.80 15.90 3.26
CA LYS A 19 37.88 17.32 2.86
C LYS A 19 39.18 17.71 2.17
N ASP A 20 40.26 16.98 2.43
CA ASP A 20 41.58 17.15 1.81
C ASP A 20 41.70 16.44 0.45
N GLY A 21 40.65 15.75 0.01
CA GLY A 21 40.59 15.00 -1.24
C GLY A 21 41.07 13.55 -1.13
N GLN A 22 41.49 13.09 0.05
CA GLN A 22 41.91 11.70 0.25
C GLN A 22 40.70 10.76 0.20
N ARG A 23 40.79 9.69 -0.59
CA ARG A 23 39.79 8.62 -0.66
C ARG A 23 40.06 7.56 0.40
N MET A 24 39.05 7.22 1.18
CA MET A 24 39.11 6.25 2.27
C MET A 24 38.01 5.20 2.09
N ALA A 25 38.39 3.92 2.11
CA ALA A 25 37.44 2.82 2.26
C ALA A 25 36.93 2.79 3.70
N ARG A 26 35.60 2.69 3.86
CA ARG A 26 34.96 2.59 5.17
C ARG A 26 34.74 1.12 5.52
N ILE A 27 35.04 0.77 6.76
CA ILE A 27 34.68 -0.53 7.34
C ILE A 27 34.00 -0.26 8.68
N SER A 28 32.82 -0.82 8.88
CA SER A 28 32.19 -0.87 10.20
C SER A 28 32.53 -2.20 10.85
N VAL A 29 33.02 -2.16 12.08
CA VAL A 29 33.34 -3.36 12.86
C VAL A 29 32.25 -3.56 13.91
N VAL A 30 31.55 -4.69 13.85
CA VAL A 30 30.52 -5.07 14.82
C VAL A 30 31.13 -6.01 15.85
N ALA A 31 30.93 -5.71 17.14
CA ALA A 31 31.38 -6.53 18.26
C ALA A 31 30.19 -7.33 18.84
N SER A 32 30.21 -8.66 18.69
CA SER A 32 29.20 -9.55 19.28
C SER A 32 29.76 -10.28 20.49
N HIS A 33 29.11 -10.11 21.65
CA HIS A 33 29.57 -10.65 22.92
C HIS A 33 29.03 -12.08 23.14
N ARG A 34 29.89 -12.98 23.61
CA ARG A 34 29.52 -14.28 24.18
C ARG A 34 30.16 -14.40 25.55
N LEU A 35 29.33 -14.34 26.59
CA LEU A 35 29.74 -14.45 27.99
C LEU A 35 29.36 -15.83 28.50
N GLU A 36 30.34 -16.62 28.92
CA GLU A 36 30.12 -17.98 29.40
C GLU A 36 30.70 -18.12 30.81
N ALA A 37 30.00 -18.82 31.70
CA ALA A 37 30.52 -19.20 33.00
C ALA A 37 29.91 -20.55 33.43
N PRO A 38 30.64 -21.37 34.19
CA PRO A 38 30.04 -22.53 34.84
C PRO A 38 28.99 -22.09 35.87
N ASP A 39 27.89 -22.85 36.01
CA ASP A 39 26.80 -22.56 36.97
C ASP A 39 27.27 -22.31 38.42
N THR A 40 28.44 -22.83 38.78
CA THR A 40 29.04 -22.67 40.11
C THR A 40 29.64 -21.29 40.39
N GLU A 41 29.85 -20.45 39.38
CA GLU A 41 30.53 -19.14 39.51
C GLU A 41 29.57 -17.96 39.67
N GLY A 42 28.27 -18.18 39.48
CA GLY A 42 27.23 -17.13 39.50
C GLY A 42 26.83 -16.68 38.09
N ASP A 43 25.93 -15.70 38.03
CA ASP A 43 25.18 -15.32 36.82
C ASP A 43 25.07 -13.79 36.68
N THR A 44 26.11 -13.06 37.08
CA THR A 44 26.10 -11.58 37.04
C THR A 44 27.27 -11.02 36.24
N LEU A 45 27.09 -9.80 35.73
CA LEU A 45 28.08 -9.12 34.90
C LEU A 45 29.39 -8.82 35.65
N SER A 46 29.38 -8.85 36.98
CA SER A 46 30.60 -8.73 37.81
C SER A 46 31.69 -9.76 37.51
N LEU A 47 31.33 -10.91 36.92
CA LEU A 47 32.28 -11.95 36.48
C LEU A 47 33.08 -11.55 35.23
N TYR A 48 32.60 -10.56 34.48
CA TYR A 48 33.06 -10.15 33.16
C TYR A 48 33.50 -8.66 33.16
N PRO A 49 34.67 -8.32 33.74
CA PRO A 49 35.11 -6.95 33.93
C PRO A 49 35.32 -6.15 32.63
N ILE A 50 35.63 -6.79 31.51
CA ILE A 50 35.76 -6.09 30.22
C ILE A 50 34.36 -5.73 29.71
N ALA A 51 33.42 -6.67 29.73
CA ALA A 51 32.03 -6.40 29.38
C ALA A 51 31.37 -5.36 30.32
N LEU A 52 31.66 -5.41 31.63
CA LEU A 52 31.14 -4.45 32.61
C LEU A 52 31.53 -3.00 32.27
N ASN A 53 32.74 -2.78 31.76
CA ASN A 53 33.27 -1.44 31.42
C ASN A 53 33.53 -1.26 29.92
N TRP A 54 32.76 -1.96 29.07
CA TRP A 54 33.04 -2.12 27.63
C TRP A 54 33.34 -0.80 26.91
N THR A 55 32.40 0.15 26.91
CA THR A 55 32.56 1.41 26.17
C THR A 55 33.76 2.23 26.65
N GLN A 56 34.08 2.15 27.95
CA GLN A 56 35.28 2.78 28.48
C GLN A 56 36.55 2.12 27.93
N HIS A 57 36.58 0.79 27.88
CA HIS A 57 37.69 0.05 27.28
C HIS A 57 37.88 0.36 25.80
N ILE A 58 36.79 0.42 25.03
CA ILE A 58 36.84 0.80 23.60
C ILE A 58 37.36 2.22 23.43
N ARG A 59 36.87 3.19 24.21
CA ARG A 59 37.31 4.58 24.09
C ARG A 59 38.78 4.78 24.47
N ASP A 60 39.19 4.19 25.59
CA ASP A 60 40.46 4.51 26.25
C ASP A 60 41.61 3.57 25.85
N ASN A 61 41.32 2.32 25.47
CA ASN A 61 42.34 1.28 25.26
C ASN A 61 42.39 0.68 23.85
N LEU A 62 41.33 0.79 23.04
CA LEU A 62 41.35 0.31 21.66
C LEU A 62 42.02 1.36 20.76
N GLN A 63 43.23 1.07 20.25
CA GLN A 63 43.98 1.99 19.39
C GLN A 63 43.47 1.99 17.94
N GLY A 64 42.91 0.87 17.49
CA GLY A 64 42.46 0.68 16.12
C GLY A 64 42.31 -0.79 15.80
N PHE A 65 42.39 -1.13 14.52
CA PHE A 65 42.34 -2.50 14.03
C PHE A 65 43.47 -2.75 13.04
N VAL A 66 43.97 -3.99 12.99
CA VAL A 66 44.67 -4.51 11.82
C VAL A 66 43.61 -5.03 10.86
N VAL A 67 43.47 -4.36 9.72
CA VAL A 67 42.63 -4.80 8.61
C VAL A 67 43.46 -5.70 7.71
N ARG A 68 43.01 -6.94 7.52
CA ARG A 68 43.61 -7.89 6.58
C ARG A 68 42.76 -7.94 5.33
N ALA A 69 43.32 -7.51 4.20
CA ALA A 69 42.70 -7.56 2.88
C ALA A 69 43.50 -8.55 2.01
N GLY A 70 43.05 -9.80 1.95
CA GLY A 70 43.84 -10.90 1.40
C GLY A 70 45.17 -11.11 2.15
N THR A 71 46.31 -10.93 1.47
CA THR A 71 47.65 -11.04 2.08
C THR A 71 48.21 -9.72 2.60
N HIS A 72 47.48 -8.61 2.44
CA HIS A 72 47.91 -7.28 2.86
C HIS A 72 47.35 -6.93 4.23
N GLU A 73 48.16 -6.33 5.09
CA GLU A 73 47.75 -5.86 6.41
C GLU A 73 47.93 -4.34 6.51
N VAL A 74 46.88 -3.65 6.93
CA VAL A 74 46.86 -2.20 7.11
C VAL A 74 46.37 -1.89 8.52
N LYS A 75 47.02 -0.96 9.20
CA LYS A 75 46.52 -0.45 10.48
C LYS A 75 45.52 0.66 10.23
N ALA A 76 44.33 0.54 10.80
CA ALA A 76 43.27 1.52 10.69
C ALA A 76 42.93 2.06 12.08
N GLU A 77 42.80 3.38 12.17
CA GLU A 77 42.36 4.05 13.39
C GLU A 77 40.84 4.24 13.37
N LEU A 78 40.27 4.46 14.57
CA LEU A 78 38.86 4.79 14.74
C LEU A 78 38.53 6.11 14.01
N GLN A 79 37.43 6.12 13.26
CA GLN A 79 36.96 7.30 12.53
C GLN A 79 36.61 8.45 13.47
N ASP A 80 35.83 8.16 14.52
CA ASP A 80 35.45 9.16 15.53
C ASP A 80 35.39 8.52 16.92
N ARG A 81 36.34 8.88 17.78
CA ARG A 81 36.35 8.42 19.18
C ARG A 81 35.39 9.19 20.08
N HIS A 82 34.96 10.39 19.67
CA HIS A 82 34.11 11.26 20.50
C HIS A 82 32.65 10.82 20.51
N VAL A 83 32.24 9.95 19.59
CA VAL A 83 30.90 9.34 19.61
C VAL A 83 30.72 8.44 20.84
N LEU A 84 31.79 7.84 21.36
CA LEU A 84 31.77 6.89 22.47
C LEU A 84 31.50 7.57 23.81
N ASP A 85 30.45 7.14 24.52
CA ASP A 85 30.09 7.68 25.83
C ASP A 85 29.92 6.56 26.88
N PRO A 86 30.95 6.31 27.71
CA PRO A 86 30.88 5.30 28.76
C PRO A 86 29.80 5.55 29.82
N ASN A 87 29.31 6.78 29.97
CA ASN A 87 28.24 7.04 30.94
C ASN A 87 26.93 6.36 30.52
N TRP A 88 26.68 6.23 29.21
CA TRP A 88 25.51 5.52 28.70
C TRP A 88 25.59 4.02 29.02
N TRP A 89 26.75 3.40 28.80
CA TRP A 89 26.97 2.00 29.15
C TRP A 89 26.80 1.74 30.64
N ALA A 90 27.45 2.55 31.48
CA ALA A 90 27.38 2.42 32.94
C ALA A 90 25.98 2.70 33.52
N ALA A 91 25.14 3.44 32.79
CA ALA A 91 23.74 3.65 33.17
C ALA A 91 22.85 2.46 32.81
N MET A 92 23.23 1.67 31.81
CA MET A 92 22.49 0.49 31.34
C MET A 92 22.92 -0.80 32.04
N PHE A 93 24.19 -0.91 32.40
CA PHE A 93 24.80 -2.13 32.95
C PHE A 93 25.55 -1.86 34.25
N ASN A 94 25.43 -2.78 35.20
CA ASN A 94 26.13 -2.70 36.49
C ASN A 94 26.55 -4.10 36.98
N GLU A 95 27.25 -4.17 38.12
CA GLU A 95 27.77 -5.41 38.67
C GLU A 95 26.70 -6.50 38.93
N LYS A 96 25.44 -6.11 39.13
CA LYS A 96 24.32 -7.00 39.41
C LYS A 96 23.51 -7.39 38.17
N THR A 97 23.81 -6.81 37.00
CA THR A 97 23.15 -7.17 35.75
C THR A 97 23.21 -8.68 35.54
N PHE A 98 22.05 -9.30 35.33
CA PHE A 98 21.95 -10.74 35.12
C PHE A 98 22.56 -11.14 33.77
N VAL A 99 23.30 -12.24 33.76
CA VAL A 99 23.94 -12.84 32.58
C VAL A 99 23.61 -14.32 32.58
N ARG A 100 22.81 -14.74 31.60
CA ARG A 100 22.65 -16.16 31.28
C ARG A 100 23.91 -16.59 30.53
N PRO A 101 24.63 -17.65 30.96
CA PRO A 101 25.76 -18.18 30.19
C PRO A 101 25.33 -18.46 28.75
N TYR A 102 26.13 -17.99 27.79
CA TYR A 102 25.84 -18.17 26.37
C TYR A 102 25.69 -19.65 26.04
N ALA A 103 24.62 -19.97 25.31
CA ALA A 103 24.38 -21.26 24.71
C ALA A 103 23.83 -21.05 23.30
N PHE A 104 24.34 -21.81 22.33
CA PHE A 104 23.81 -21.76 20.97
C PHE A 104 22.40 -22.35 20.93
N GLU A 105 21.47 -21.59 20.39
CA GLU A 105 20.09 -22.03 20.19
C GLU A 105 19.96 -22.69 18.82
N ASP A 106 19.94 -24.02 18.80
CA ASP A 106 19.82 -24.80 17.57
C ASP A 106 18.34 -24.90 17.14
N HIS A 107 18.06 -24.46 15.92
CA HIS A 107 16.74 -24.47 15.31
C HIS A 107 16.60 -25.43 14.12
N THR A 108 17.60 -26.28 13.87
CA THR A 108 17.63 -27.16 12.70
C THR A 108 16.54 -28.24 12.71
N ASP A 109 15.97 -28.55 13.87
CA ASP A 109 14.89 -29.53 14.06
C ASP A 109 13.48 -28.90 14.03
N LYS A 110 13.38 -27.56 13.91
CA LYS A 110 12.11 -26.83 13.99
C LYS A 110 11.34 -26.92 12.67
N LEU A 111 10.04 -27.20 12.78
CA LEU A 111 9.12 -27.10 11.64
C LEU A 111 8.79 -25.62 11.38
N ILE A 112 8.95 -25.17 10.14
CA ILE A 112 8.55 -23.83 9.70
C ILE A 112 7.27 -23.96 8.85
N ILE A 113 6.20 -23.31 9.30
CA ILE A 113 4.90 -23.28 8.62
C ILE A 113 4.78 -21.97 7.85
N SER A 114 4.55 -22.07 6.53
CA SER A 114 4.30 -20.95 5.62
C SER A 114 3.26 -21.33 4.57
N TYR A 115 2.87 -20.38 3.71
CA TYR A 115 1.90 -20.59 2.64
C TYR A 115 2.19 -19.69 1.43
N PRO A 116 1.89 -20.16 0.20
CA PRO A 116 2.24 -19.45 -1.04
C PRO A 116 1.27 -18.30 -1.31
N THR A 117 1.66 -17.09 -0.92
CA THR A 117 0.78 -15.91 -0.95
C THR A 117 0.34 -15.61 -2.39
N GLN A 118 1.26 -15.73 -3.36
CA GLN A 118 0.98 -15.42 -4.75
C GLN A 118 -0.03 -16.38 -5.39
N ASN A 119 0.05 -17.67 -5.08
CA ASN A 119 -0.90 -18.66 -5.59
C ASN A 119 -2.32 -18.39 -5.07
N ILE A 120 -2.44 -17.97 -3.81
CA ILE A 120 -3.72 -17.63 -3.21
C ILE A 120 -4.29 -16.37 -3.87
N VAL A 121 -3.48 -15.34 -4.11
CA VAL A 121 -3.91 -14.13 -4.84
C VAL A 121 -4.41 -14.47 -6.24
N ASN A 122 -3.66 -15.29 -7.00
CA ASN A 122 -4.06 -15.72 -8.33
C ASN A 122 -5.37 -16.51 -8.31
N THR A 123 -5.55 -17.37 -7.31
CA THR A 123 -6.78 -18.15 -7.09
C THR A 123 -7.97 -17.23 -6.79
N LEU A 124 -7.80 -16.28 -5.86
CA LEU A 124 -8.80 -15.27 -5.53
C LEU A 124 -9.19 -14.46 -6.77
N LYS A 125 -8.20 -13.91 -7.48
CA LYS A 125 -8.42 -13.12 -8.70
C LYS A 125 -9.22 -13.91 -9.74
N GLY A 126 -8.84 -15.16 -10.00
CA GLY A 126 -9.54 -16.03 -10.96
C GLY A 126 -11.00 -16.28 -10.58
N ILE A 127 -11.28 -16.55 -9.30
CA ILE A 127 -12.66 -16.78 -8.82
C ILE A 127 -13.51 -15.51 -8.98
N TYR A 128 -13.02 -14.36 -8.51
CA TYR A 128 -13.82 -13.12 -8.54
C TYR A 128 -14.04 -12.63 -9.98
N GLN A 129 -13.06 -12.79 -10.87
CA GLN A 129 -13.23 -12.47 -12.28
C GLN A 129 -14.28 -13.38 -12.93
N ALA A 130 -14.20 -14.70 -12.72
CA ALA A 130 -15.18 -15.64 -13.27
C ALA A 130 -16.60 -15.32 -12.81
N VAL A 131 -16.81 -15.11 -11.50
CA VAL A 131 -18.12 -14.72 -10.95
C VAL A 131 -18.60 -13.39 -11.52
N GLY A 132 -17.73 -12.40 -11.64
CA GLY A 132 -18.07 -11.10 -12.22
C GLY A 132 -18.51 -11.19 -13.68
N PHE A 133 -17.92 -12.09 -14.48
CA PHE A 133 -18.33 -12.35 -15.86
C PHE A 133 -19.64 -13.15 -15.96
N ASP A 134 -19.81 -14.16 -15.10
CA ASP A 134 -20.97 -15.07 -15.15
C ASP A 134 -22.23 -14.44 -14.52
N SER A 135 -22.07 -13.49 -13.61
CA SER A 135 -23.16 -12.82 -12.89
C SER A 135 -22.93 -11.30 -12.79
N PRO A 136 -22.94 -10.57 -13.93
CA PRO A 136 -22.62 -9.14 -13.96
C PRO A 136 -23.73 -8.27 -13.33
N ASP A 137 -24.99 -8.68 -13.44
CA ASP A 137 -26.16 -7.84 -13.11
C ASP A 137 -26.94 -8.30 -11.88
N ASP A 138 -26.65 -9.48 -11.35
CA ASP A 138 -27.35 -10.11 -10.22
C ASP A 138 -26.37 -10.91 -9.36
N LEU A 139 -26.77 -11.24 -8.13
CA LEU A 139 -25.97 -12.10 -7.28
C LEU A 139 -25.95 -13.53 -7.85
N PRO A 140 -24.79 -14.21 -7.84
CA PRO A 140 -24.71 -15.59 -8.33
C PRO A 140 -25.60 -16.53 -7.52
N ASP A 141 -26.28 -17.43 -8.23
CA ASP A 141 -27.04 -18.52 -7.62
C ASP A 141 -26.10 -19.68 -7.34
N PHE A 142 -25.78 -19.88 -6.07
CA PHE A 142 -24.91 -20.94 -5.60
C PHE A 142 -25.66 -22.21 -5.20
N ARG A 143 -27.00 -22.23 -5.29
CA ARG A 143 -27.87 -23.35 -4.88
C ARG A 143 -28.61 -24.00 -6.04
N GLY A 144 -28.81 -23.27 -7.13
CA GLY A 144 -29.61 -23.68 -8.29
C GLY A 144 -28.78 -24.34 -9.40
N ARG A 145 -29.13 -25.58 -9.76
CA ARG A 145 -28.86 -26.10 -11.12
C ARG A 145 -29.79 -25.38 -12.09
N ASP A 146 -29.35 -24.26 -12.67
CA ASP A 146 -30.04 -23.77 -13.87
C ASP A 146 -29.75 -24.73 -15.04
N SER A 147 -30.80 -25.35 -15.55
CA SER A 147 -30.78 -26.24 -16.71
C SER A 147 -30.54 -25.51 -18.05
N SER A 148 -30.41 -24.18 -18.07
CA SER A 148 -30.23 -23.38 -19.29
C SER A 148 -28.78 -22.94 -19.56
N THR A 149 -27.90 -22.87 -18.55
CA THR A 149 -26.48 -22.45 -18.70
C THR A 149 -25.47 -23.59 -18.56
N GLY A 150 -25.87 -24.74 -18.01
CA GLY A 150 -25.10 -25.98 -18.14
C GLY A 150 -23.72 -26.01 -17.49
N GLN A 151 -23.36 -25.06 -16.63
CA GLN A 151 -22.25 -25.16 -15.66
C GLN A 151 -22.48 -24.16 -14.52
N ILE A 152 -22.66 -24.68 -13.31
CA ILE A 152 -22.40 -23.94 -12.07
C ILE A 152 -20.90 -23.61 -12.13
N LEU A 153 -20.52 -22.38 -11.77
CA LEU A 153 -19.13 -21.99 -11.51
C LEU A 153 -18.36 -23.22 -10.99
N ASN A 154 -17.55 -23.82 -11.86
CA ASN A 154 -16.86 -25.07 -11.57
C ASN A 154 -15.65 -24.70 -10.69
N ILE A 155 -15.92 -24.11 -9.53
CA ILE A 155 -14.96 -23.89 -8.46
C ILE A 155 -14.65 -25.32 -8.01
N PRO A 156 -13.48 -25.88 -8.33
CA PRO A 156 -13.17 -27.29 -8.08
C PRO A 156 -12.92 -27.57 -6.58
N PHE A 157 -13.48 -26.72 -5.72
CA PHE A 157 -13.22 -26.58 -4.29
C PHE A 157 -14.49 -26.78 -3.47
N ASN A 158 -15.53 -27.45 -4.02
CA ASN A 158 -16.76 -27.80 -3.29
C ASN A 158 -16.49 -28.53 -1.96
N ASP A 159 -15.29 -29.10 -1.82
CA ASP A 159 -14.72 -29.55 -0.57
C ASP A 159 -13.31 -28.94 -0.42
N VAL A 160 -13.15 -27.76 0.19
CA VAL A 160 -11.88 -27.38 0.84
C VAL A 160 -12.01 -27.83 2.29
N PRO A 161 -11.86 -29.14 2.59
CA PRO A 161 -12.14 -29.60 3.93
C PRO A 161 -11.11 -28.95 4.85
N TRP A 162 -11.59 -28.12 5.76
CA TRP A 162 -10.79 -27.59 6.83
C TRP A 162 -11.41 -28.01 8.16
N ASN A 163 -10.68 -28.80 8.92
CA ASN A 163 -11.04 -29.19 10.27
C ASN A 163 -9.77 -29.60 11.03
N LYS A 164 -9.96 -29.88 12.32
CA LYS A 164 -8.90 -30.29 13.24
C LYS A 164 -8.13 -31.53 12.78
N ASP A 165 -8.80 -32.54 12.23
CA ASP A 165 -8.16 -33.79 11.78
C ASP A 165 -7.22 -33.55 10.60
N ILE A 166 -7.62 -32.67 9.67
CA ILE A 166 -6.82 -32.28 8.51
C ILE A 166 -5.61 -31.47 8.96
N ALA A 167 -5.79 -30.52 9.87
CA ALA A 167 -4.68 -29.75 10.44
C ALA A 167 -3.65 -30.67 11.14
N GLN A 168 -4.10 -31.67 11.92
CA GLN A 168 -3.22 -32.67 12.54
C GLN A 168 -2.49 -33.53 11.50
N GLY A 169 -3.20 -34.02 10.47
CA GLY A 169 -2.63 -34.83 9.40
C GLY A 169 -1.57 -34.08 8.60
N MET A 170 -1.83 -32.82 8.22
CA MET A 170 -0.89 -31.99 7.48
C MET A 170 0.37 -31.70 8.30
N ARG A 171 0.24 -31.35 9.59
CA ARG A 171 1.41 -31.15 10.46
C ARG A 171 2.26 -32.39 10.60
N ALA A 172 1.63 -33.55 10.79
CA ALA A 172 2.34 -34.82 10.89
C ALA A 172 3.12 -35.13 9.60
N GLN A 173 2.54 -34.85 8.42
CA GLN A 173 3.21 -34.99 7.13
C GLN A 173 4.39 -34.02 6.97
N LEU A 174 4.21 -32.75 7.32
CA LEU A 174 5.28 -31.74 7.26
C LEU A 174 6.43 -32.08 8.20
N LYS A 175 6.14 -32.47 9.45
CA LYS A 175 7.15 -32.86 10.46
C LYS A 175 7.91 -34.12 10.07
N ALA A 176 7.24 -35.11 9.45
CA ALA A 176 7.93 -36.28 8.90
C ALA A 176 8.90 -35.91 7.78
N GLY A 177 8.55 -34.90 6.96
CA GLY A 177 9.41 -34.39 5.88
C GLY A 177 10.72 -33.75 6.34
N VAL A 178 10.74 -33.14 7.54
CA VAL A 178 11.95 -32.52 8.13
C VAL A 178 13.05 -33.56 8.41
N GLY A 179 12.68 -34.79 8.79
CA GLY A 179 13.66 -35.84 9.16
C GLY A 179 14.25 -36.64 7.99
N ASP A 180 13.59 -36.65 6.83
CA ASP A 180 14.00 -37.48 5.68
C ASP A 180 14.71 -36.68 4.56
N ASN A 181 14.91 -35.36 4.71
CA ASN A 181 15.35 -34.43 3.63
C ASN A 181 14.46 -34.47 2.37
N VAL A 182 13.26 -35.07 2.45
CA VAL A 182 12.39 -35.36 1.30
C VAL A 182 11.71 -34.11 0.73
N TRP A 183 11.64 -33.02 1.51
CA TRP A 183 11.09 -31.74 1.08
C TRP A 183 12.08 -30.80 0.40
N LEU A 184 13.37 -31.15 0.39
CA LEU A 184 14.41 -30.32 -0.20
C LEU A 184 14.75 -30.87 -1.59
N PRO A 185 14.44 -30.15 -2.68
CA PRO A 185 15.15 -30.43 -3.91
C PRO A 185 16.66 -30.17 -3.65
N PRO A 186 17.58 -31.00 -4.17
CA PRO A 186 19.03 -30.83 -3.97
C PRO A 186 19.61 -29.52 -4.52
N SER A 187 18.77 -28.73 -5.18
CA SER A 187 18.93 -27.33 -5.55
C SER A 187 17.54 -26.72 -5.59
N ILE A 188 17.29 -25.57 -4.93
CA ILE A 188 15.99 -24.91 -5.02
C ILE A 188 15.78 -24.39 -6.45
N ASP A 189 15.07 -25.16 -7.28
CA ASP A 189 14.52 -24.67 -8.54
C ASP A 189 13.15 -24.04 -8.24
N VAL A 190 13.18 -22.85 -7.62
CA VAL A 190 11.98 -22.11 -7.17
C VAL A 190 11.00 -21.86 -8.32
N GLY A 191 11.52 -21.77 -9.56
CA GLY A 191 10.70 -21.59 -10.77
C GLY A 191 9.77 -22.76 -11.08
N ALA A 192 10.07 -23.96 -10.59
CA ALA A 192 9.22 -25.14 -10.72
C ALA A 192 8.23 -25.30 -9.54
N ALA A 193 8.56 -24.77 -8.36
CA ALA A 193 7.71 -24.87 -7.17
C ALA A 193 6.59 -23.80 -7.13
N GLY A 194 6.82 -22.62 -7.72
CA GLY A 194 5.95 -21.44 -7.60
C GLY A 194 4.76 -21.34 -8.58
N ILE A 195 4.62 -22.23 -9.57
CA ILE A 195 3.56 -22.09 -10.61
C ILE A 195 2.61 -23.30 -10.64
N THR A 196 2.93 -24.39 -9.94
CA THR A 196 2.11 -25.61 -9.90
C THR A 196 1.69 -25.95 -8.47
N GLY A 197 0.90 -25.06 -7.85
CA GLY A 197 0.22 -25.33 -6.58
C GLY A 197 -1.18 -25.90 -6.82
N ASP A 198 -1.57 -26.90 -6.04
CA ASP A 198 -2.99 -27.28 -5.89
C ASP A 198 -3.66 -26.20 -5.02
N PRO A 199 -4.62 -25.40 -5.55
CA PRO A 199 -5.18 -24.30 -4.78
C PRO A 199 -5.92 -24.75 -3.52
N VAL A 200 -6.41 -26.00 -3.45
CA VAL A 200 -6.97 -26.57 -2.21
C VAL A 200 -5.89 -26.64 -1.14
N ASN A 201 -4.75 -27.23 -1.48
CA ASN A 201 -3.62 -27.39 -0.57
C ASN A 201 -3.06 -26.03 -0.14
N ASP A 202 -2.99 -25.05 -1.05
CA ASP A 202 -2.51 -23.71 -0.75
C ASP A 202 -3.45 -22.97 0.24
N LEU A 203 -4.77 -23.09 0.05
CA LEU A 203 -5.76 -22.57 0.99
C LEU A 203 -5.73 -23.33 2.33
N GLN A 204 -5.48 -24.65 2.33
CA GLN A 204 -5.32 -25.42 3.56
C GLN A 204 -4.04 -25.03 4.32
N LYS A 205 -2.94 -24.72 3.63
CA LYS A 205 -1.72 -24.19 4.25
C LYS A 205 -1.95 -22.82 4.88
N LEU A 206 -2.70 -21.93 4.22
CA LEU A 206 -3.14 -20.66 4.81
C LEU A 206 -3.91 -20.92 6.11
N MET A 207 -4.91 -21.80 6.06
CA MET A 207 -5.68 -22.13 7.25
C MET A 207 -4.82 -22.76 8.35
N LEU A 208 -3.85 -23.60 8.01
CA LEU A 208 -2.91 -24.21 8.94
C LEU A 208 -2.03 -23.17 9.63
N PHE A 209 -1.56 -22.19 8.88
CA PHE A 209 -0.77 -21.07 9.40
C PHE A 209 -1.55 -20.29 10.47
N HIS A 210 -2.83 -20.01 10.23
CA HIS A 210 -3.70 -19.29 11.16
C HIS A 210 -4.40 -20.17 12.20
N TYR A 211 -4.12 -21.48 12.23
CA TYR A 211 -4.66 -22.42 13.21
C TYR A 211 -3.52 -22.94 14.11
N PRO A 212 -3.13 -22.17 15.14
CA PRO A 212 -1.97 -22.50 15.97
C PRO A 212 -2.17 -23.80 16.75
N ALA A 213 -1.06 -24.45 17.09
CA ALA A 213 -1.04 -25.82 17.61
C ALA A 213 -1.84 -26.02 18.89
N ASN A 214 -1.93 -24.98 19.72
CA ASN A 214 -2.67 -25.02 20.97
C ASN A 214 -4.16 -25.32 20.75
N GLN A 215 -4.72 -24.93 19.59
CA GLN A 215 -6.10 -25.24 19.19
C GLN A 215 -6.28 -26.69 18.69
N LEU A 216 -5.20 -27.48 18.59
CA LEU A 216 -5.25 -28.91 18.27
C LEU A 216 -5.39 -29.79 19.51
N GLY A 217 -5.15 -29.26 20.72
CA GLY A 217 -5.27 -30.00 21.98
C GLY A 217 -6.63 -29.87 22.66
N THR A 218 -7.42 -28.86 22.30
CA THR A 218 -8.58 -28.37 23.05
C THR A 218 -9.91 -28.69 22.38
N THR A 219 -10.98 -28.73 23.18
CA THR A 219 -12.39 -28.71 22.76
C THR A 219 -12.86 -27.28 22.52
N LEU A 220 -13.97 -27.07 21.78
CA LEU A 220 -14.53 -25.74 21.52
C LEU A 220 -14.91 -24.96 22.81
N GLU A 221 -15.19 -25.68 23.90
CA GLU A 221 -15.44 -25.10 25.23
C GLU A 221 -14.13 -24.67 25.92
N GLU A 222 -13.04 -25.42 25.74
CA GLU A 222 -11.69 -25.08 26.23
C GLU A 222 -11.08 -23.92 25.44
N ASP A 223 -11.31 -23.83 24.12
CA ASP A 223 -10.90 -22.69 23.30
C ASP A 223 -11.58 -21.39 23.74
N LYS A 224 -12.85 -21.45 24.15
CA LYS A 224 -13.60 -20.30 24.70
C LYS A 224 -13.11 -19.93 26.11
N ALA A 225 -12.60 -20.87 26.89
CA ALA A 225 -12.03 -20.63 28.21
C ALA A 225 -10.58 -20.09 28.15
N ASN A 226 -9.82 -20.47 27.12
CA ASN A 226 -8.41 -20.10 26.90
C ASN A 226 -8.21 -18.72 26.26
N VAL A 227 -9.28 -17.96 25.99
CA VAL A 227 -9.22 -16.61 25.39
C VAL A 227 -8.51 -15.58 26.29
N THR A 228 -8.13 -15.92 27.52
CA THR A 228 -7.79 -14.94 28.58
C THR A 228 -6.34 -14.88 29.06
N GLN A 229 -5.38 -15.58 28.43
CA GLN A 229 -3.95 -15.37 28.71
C GLN A 229 -3.20 -14.95 27.44
N LEU A 230 -3.36 -13.67 27.07
CA LEU A 230 -2.75 -13.06 25.88
C LEU A 230 -1.36 -12.44 26.12
N ALA A 231 -0.85 -12.47 27.36
CA ALA A 231 0.49 -11.97 27.67
C ALA A 231 1.28 -13.02 28.45
N PRO A 232 2.59 -13.19 28.18
CA PRO A 232 3.45 -13.91 29.10
C PRO A 232 3.30 -13.31 30.51
N PRO A 233 3.30 -14.13 31.57
CA PRO A 233 3.09 -13.63 32.92
C PRO A 233 4.14 -12.55 33.25
N LEU A 234 3.68 -11.37 33.67
CA LEU A 234 4.59 -10.35 34.19
C LEU A 234 5.35 -10.92 35.40
N PRO A 235 6.62 -10.53 35.60
CA PRO A 235 7.39 -10.99 36.74
C PRO A 235 6.65 -10.77 38.06
N LYS A 236 6.50 -11.85 38.85
CA LYS A 236 5.69 -11.82 40.09
C LYS A 236 6.45 -11.26 41.29
N THR A 237 7.78 -11.27 41.24
CA THR A 237 8.66 -10.76 42.28
C THR A 237 9.69 -9.81 41.68
N GLU A 238 10.28 -8.95 42.51
CA GLU A 238 11.39 -8.07 42.11
C GLU A 238 12.60 -8.87 41.59
N GLU A 239 12.86 -10.05 42.17
CA GLU A 239 13.95 -10.92 41.73
C GLU A 239 13.68 -11.53 40.36
N ASP A 240 12.44 -11.97 40.11
CA ASP A 240 12.01 -12.44 38.78
C ASP A 240 12.05 -11.29 37.77
N PHE A 241 11.74 -10.07 38.19
CA PHE A 241 11.78 -8.88 37.34
C PHE A 241 13.21 -8.60 36.90
N GLU A 242 14.15 -8.45 37.84
CA GLU A 242 15.57 -8.18 37.55
C GLU A 242 16.26 -9.29 36.72
N ARG A 243 15.69 -10.50 36.70
CA ARG A 243 16.18 -11.65 35.91
C ARG A 243 15.37 -11.92 34.65
N TYR A 244 14.38 -11.07 34.35
CA TYR A 244 13.49 -11.26 33.21
C TYR A 244 14.20 -11.16 31.86
N MET A 245 15.20 -10.28 31.76
CA MET A 245 16.03 -10.11 30.57
C MET A 245 17.50 -10.19 30.94
N ASP A 246 18.27 -11.00 30.21
CA ASP A 246 19.71 -11.13 30.43
C ASP A 246 20.53 -10.16 29.56
N TYR A 247 21.80 -9.97 29.93
CA TYR A 247 22.74 -9.10 29.22
C TYR A 247 22.76 -9.33 27.69
N HIS A 248 22.75 -10.58 27.22
CA HIS A 248 22.79 -10.90 25.79
C HIS A 248 21.51 -10.46 25.06
N GLU A 249 20.34 -10.66 25.68
CA GLU A 249 19.06 -10.21 25.16
C GLU A 249 19.02 -8.67 25.08
N VAL A 250 19.52 -7.98 26.11
CA VAL A 250 19.61 -6.50 26.12
C VAL A 250 20.48 -6.00 24.96
N ILE A 251 21.72 -6.47 24.82
CA ILE A 251 22.60 -6.00 23.72
C ILE A 251 22.05 -6.38 22.34
N SER A 252 21.37 -7.51 22.21
CA SER A 252 20.76 -7.95 20.94
C SER A 252 19.60 -7.04 20.53
N SER A 253 18.81 -6.57 21.51
CA SER A 253 17.72 -5.61 21.30
C SER A 253 18.22 -4.22 20.85
N LEU A 254 19.46 -3.86 21.19
CA LEU A 254 20.08 -2.60 20.75
C LEU A 254 20.39 -2.57 19.25
N GLY A 255 20.38 -3.73 18.59
CA GLY A 255 20.68 -3.84 17.17
C GLY A 255 19.70 -3.12 16.24
N ASP A 256 18.60 -2.58 16.78
CA ASP A 256 17.65 -1.74 16.03
C ASP A 256 18.00 -0.25 16.07
N TYR A 257 19.08 0.10 16.78
CA TYR A 257 19.54 1.46 17.03
C TYR A 257 21.03 1.64 16.65
N PRO A 258 21.39 1.62 15.35
CA PRO A 258 22.79 1.68 14.91
C PRO A 258 23.57 2.87 15.48
N GLU A 259 22.92 4.04 15.54
CA GLU A 259 23.52 5.25 16.11
C GLU A 259 23.80 5.14 17.61
N LEU A 260 22.95 4.44 18.37
CA LEU A 260 23.19 4.13 19.77
C LEU A 260 24.27 3.06 19.93
N MET A 261 24.30 2.03 19.08
CA MET A 261 25.36 1.02 19.10
C MET A 261 26.75 1.62 18.85
N ARG A 262 26.86 2.62 17.95
CA ARG A 262 28.10 3.41 17.76
C ARG A 262 28.50 4.15 19.03
N ARG A 263 27.54 4.81 19.69
CA ARG A 263 27.76 5.50 20.98
C ARG A 263 28.22 4.56 22.09
N LEU A 264 27.76 3.32 22.08
CA LEU A 264 28.11 2.28 23.06
C LEU A 264 29.40 1.51 22.67
N GLY A 265 29.95 1.72 21.48
CA GLY A 265 31.13 0.99 21.00
C GLY A 265 30.86 -0.47 20.64
N LEU A 266 29.59 -0.83 20.37
CA LEU A 266 29.22 -2.12 19.79
C LEU A 266 29.41 -2.12 18.26
N ILE A 267 29.37 -0.93 17.64
CA ILE A 267 29.79 -0.68 16.26
C ILE A 267 30.94 0.33 16.31
N VAL A 268 32.03 0.04 15.61
CA VAL A 268 33.18 0.92 15.49
C VAL A 268 33.52 1.14 14.02
N ASP A 269 33.40 2.37 13.55
CA ASP A 269 33.77 2.73 12.18
C ASP A 269 35.27 3.05 12.09
N ILE A 270 35.92 2.48 11.07
CA ILE A 270 37.33 2.70 10.75
C ILE A 270 37.50 3.10 9.28
N LEU A 271 38.58 3.83 9.01
CA LEU A 271 38.93 4.29 7.66
C LEU A 271 40.27 3.70 7.23
N VAL A 272 40.30 3.17 6.01
CA VAL A 272 41.53 2.65 5.37
C VAL A 272 41.78 3.46 4.09
N PRO A 273 42.99 4.01 3.87
CA PRO A 273 43.31 4.65 2.61
C PRO A 273 43.06 3.69 1.44
N VAL A 274 42.35 4.16 0.40
CA VAL A 274 42.02 3.31 -0.77
C VAL A 274 43.28 2.73 -1.42
N ASP A 275 44.37 3.48 -1.45
CA ASP A 275 45.66 3.05 -2.00
C ASP A 275 46.28 1.85 -1.25
N ASP A 276 45.86 1.62 0.00
CA ASP A 276 46.30 0.51 0.84
C ASP A 276 45.37 -0.72 0.72
N VAL A 277 44.28 -0.64 -0.05
CA VAL A 277 43.36 -1.75 -0.35
C VAL A 277 43.68 -2.33 -1.73
N PRO A 278 44.30 -3.54 -1.82
CA PRO A 278 44.63 -4.13 -3.12
C PRO A 278 43.42 -4.30 -4.04
N VAL A 279 43.60 -4.03 -5.34
CA VAL A 279 42.52 -4.12 -6.35
C VAL A 279 41.88 -5.52 -6.44
N ASN A 280 42.60 -6.58 -6.09
CA ASN A 280 42.11 -7.97 -6.10
C ASN A 280 41.66 -8.44 -4.71
N THR A 281 41.24 -7.54 -3.83
CA THR A 281 40.68 -7.90 -2.52
C THR A 281 39.32 -8.57 -2.72
N HIS A 282 39.22 -9.83 -2.30
CA HIS A 282 37.97 -10.62 -2.32
C HIS A 282 37.43 -10.91 -0.92
N GLU A 283 38.23 -10.67 0.12
CA GLU A 283 37.83 -10.89 1.50
C GLU A 283 38.57 -9.92 2.44
N ILE A 284 37.91 -9.55 3.54
CA ILE A 284 38.49 -8.78 4.64
C ILE A 284 38.24 -9.43 5.99
N ARG A 285 39.14 -9.21 6.95
CA ARG A 285 38.90 -9.45 8.38
C ARG A 285 39.66 -8.42 9.22
N VAL A 286 39.27 -8.29 10.48
CA VAL A 286 39.88 -7.34 11.42
C VAL A 286 40.32 -8.01 12.70
N ALA A 287 41.38 -7.48 13.32
CA ALA A 287 41.78 -7.82 14.68
C ALA A 287 42.02 -6.53 15.48
N PRO A 288 41.49 -6.40 16.71
CA PRO A 288 41.64 -5.20 17.51
C PRO A 288 43.08 -4.99 17.98
N LEU A 289 43.51 -3.73 18.04
CA LEU A 289 44.80 -3.33 18.58
C LEU A 289 44.59 -2.69 19.96
N TRP A 290 44.93 -3.42 21.03
CA TRP A 290 44.80 -2.94 22.40
C TRP A 290 46.10 -2.29 22.90
N ASP A 291 45.98 -1.19 23.65
CA ASP A 291 47.09 -0.59 24.42
C ASP A 291 47.21 -1.15 25.85
N SER A 292 46.32 -2.09 26.21
CA SER A 292 46.29 -2.76 27.50
C SER A 292 46.54 -4.26 27.34
N PRO A 293 47.70 -4.79 27.81
CA PRO A 293 47.97 -6.22 27.81
C PRO A 293 46.99 -7.01 28.69
N GLU A 294 46.35 -6.38 29.67
CA GLU A 294 45.35 -7.04 30.52
C GLU A 294 44.11 -7.42 29.72
N ILE A 295 43.63 -6.50 28.88
CA ILE A 295 42.48 -6.73 28.00
C ILE A 295 42.84 -7.79 26.96
N GLU A 296 43.99 -7.64 26.30
CA GLU A 296 44.46 -8.57 25.25
C GLU A 296 44.59 -10.01 25.75
N ASN A 297 45.01 -10.22 27.00
CA ASN A 297 45.18 -11.58 27.55
C ASN A 297 43.90 -12.20 28.12
N ARG A 298 42.88 -11.39 28.45
CA ARG A 298 41.64 -11.85 29.08
C ARG A 298 40.50 -12.02 28.08
N LEU A 299 40.48 -11.21 27.02
CA LEU A 299 39.46 -11.25 25.97
C LEU A 299 39.81 -12.34 24.95
N ILE A 300 38.87 -13.22 24.64
CA ILE A 300 38.97 -14.16 23.53
C ILE A 300 38.41 -13.45 22.28
N GLY A 301 39.24 -13.28 21.24
CA GLY A 301 38.84 -12.64 20.00
C GLY A 301 38.62 -13.66 18.88
N GLU A 302 37.45 -13.61 18.24
CA GLU A 302 37.13 -14.36 17.03
C GLU A 302 37.06 -13.40 15.82
N PHE A 303 37.63 -13.81 14.68
CA PHE A 303 37.94 -12.92 13.55
C PHE A 303 37.44 -13.49 12.21
N PRO A 304 36.12 -13.61 12.02
CA PRO A 304 35.54 -14.13 10.79
C PRO A 304 35.92 -13.27 9.58
N ARG A 305 35.98 -13.89 8.40
CA ARG A 305 36.19 -13.20 7.13
C ARG A 305 34.86 -12.75 6.55
N THR A 306 34.89 -11.66 5.81
CA THR A 306 33.76 -11.17 5.01
C THR A 306 34.18 -11.10 3.56
N ALA A 307 33.41 -11.72 2.67
CA ALA A 307 33.60 -11.65 1.23
C ALA A 307 33.27 -10.23 0.72
N VAL A 308 34.06 -9.71 -0.22
CA VAL A 308 34.00 -8.30 -0.64
C VAL A 308 33.97 -8.15 -2.15
N ILE A 309 33.07 -7.28 -2.62
CA ILE A 309 33.14 -6.69 -3.96
C ILE A 309 33.90 -5.37 -3.85
N TRP A 310 35.11 -5.34 -4.42
CA TRP A 310 35.93 -4.15 -4.51
C TRP A 310 36.12 -3.73 -5.98
N LYS A 311 35.61 -2.55 -6.34
CA LYS A 311 35.77 -1.94 -7.66
C LYS A 311 36.20 -0.49 -7.49
N GLU A 312 37.51 -0.25 -7.54
CA GLU A 312 38.10 1.08 -7.31
C GLU A 312 37.56 2.15 -8.26
N ALA A 313 37.28 1.80 -9.52
CA ALA A 313 36.82 2.73 -10.55
C ALA A 313 35.40 3.27 -10.31
N SER A 314 34.55 2.53 -9.59
CA SER A 314 33.17 2.87 -9.28
C SER A 314 32.93 3.14 -7.80
N ASP A 315 34.00 3.28 -7.00
CA ASP A 315 33.92 3.47 -5.55
C ASP A 315 33.10 2.38 -4.83
N THR A 316 32.99 1.19 -5.42
CA THR A 316 32.19 0.09 -4.88
C THR A 316 33.03 -0.73 -3.92
N PHE A 317 32.67 -0.71 -2.63
CA PHE A 317 33.29 -1.51 -1.59
C PHE A 317 32.19 -2.07 -0.68
N LEU A 318 31.64 -3.23 -1.02
CA LEU A 318 30.45 -3.81 -0.38
C LEU A 318 30.66 -5.29 -0.07
N ALA A 319 29.83 -5.83 0.83
CA ALA A 319 29.83 -7.27 1.09
C ALA A 319 29.37 -7.99 -0.18
N GLN A 320 30.08 -9.06 -0.53
CA GLN A 320 29.76 -9.85 -1.72
C GLN A 320 28.51 -10.71 -1.45
N PRO A 321 27.46 -10.63 -2.27
CA PRO A 321 26.36 -11.60 -2.27
C PRO A 321 26.87 -12.98 -2.68
N ARG A 322 26.20 -14.04 -2.20
CA ARG A 322 26.54 -15.41 -2.65
C ARG A 322 26.32 -15.56 -4.15
N GLU A 323 27.19 -16.33 -4.80
CA GLU A 323 26.96 -16.73 -6.18
C GLU A 323 25.74 -17.66 -6.27
N ALA A 324 24.74 -17.24 -7.04
CA ALA A 324 23.53 -18.01 -7.32
C ALA A 324 23.16 -17.85 -8.80
N SER A 325 22.38 -18.80 -9.34
CA SER A 325 21.85 -18.69 -10.71
C SER A 325 20.91 -17.51 -10.88
N ILE A 326 20.20 -17.13 -9.81
CA ILE A 326 19.38 -15.91 -9.69
C ILE A 326 19.81 -15.22 -8.39
N PRO A 327 20.54 -14.08 -8.46
CA PRO A 327 20.97 -13.37 -7.26
C PRO A 327 19.77 -12.75 -6.53
N GLN A 328 19.73 -12.87 -5.21
CA GLN A 328 18.74 -12.18 -4.38
C GLN A 328 19.16 -10.74 -4.06
N ILE A 329 20.46 -10.50 -3.93
CA ILE A 329 21.05 -9.19 -3.62
C ILE A 329 22.02 -8.81 -4.76
N GLU A 330 21.92 -7.57 -5.24
CA GLU A 330 22.86 -6.96 -6.17
C GLU A 330 23.06 -5.49 -5.80
N ASP A 331 24.32 -5.02 -5.81
CA ASP A 331 24.70 -3.63 -5.48
C ASP A 331 24.08 -3.07 -4.17
N GLY A 332 23.89 -3.93 -3.17
CA GLY A 332 23.30 -3.56 -1.87
C GLY A 332 21.77 -3.42 -1.87
N GLN A 333 21.09 -3.91 -2.91
CA GLN A 333 19.64 -3.93 -3.05
C GLN A 333 19.11 -5.34 -3.30
N LEU A 334 17.84 -5.58 -2.97
CA LEU A 334 17.16 -6.77 -3.42
C LEU A 334 16.85 -6.68 -4.91
N VAL A 335 17.04 -7.80 -5.62
CA VAL A 335 16.63 -7.96 -7.01
C VAL A 335 15.14 -8.34 -7.00
N ILE A 336 14.23 -7.36 -7.15
CA ILE A 336 12.76 -7.55 -7.02
C ILE A 336 11.98 -7.45 -8.35
N ASN A 337 12.64 -7.61 -9.49
CA ASN A 337 11.97 -7.53 -10.80
C ASN A 337 10.99 -8.71 -11.03
N PRO A 338 9.68 -8.48 -11.26
CA PRO A 338 8.68 -9.54 -11.36
C PRO A 338 8.92 -10.54 -12.50
N ASN A 339 9.66 -10.16 -13.55
CA ASN A 339 9.93 -11.05 -14.69
C ASN A 339 11.13 -11.99 -14.48
N GLN A 340 11.86 -11.85 -13.37
CA GLN A 340 13.13 -12.54 -13.14
C GLN A 340 13.33 -13.06 -11.71
N THR A 341 12.39 -12.84 -10.79
CA THR A 341 12.67 -12.97 -9.35
C THR A 341 11.56 -13.68 -8.58
N TYR A 342 11.85 -14.04 -7.33
CA TYR A 342 10.95 -14.71 -6.37
C TYR A 342 10.05 -13.74 -5.62
N PHE A 343 10.00 -12.48 -6.06
CA PHE A 343 9.28 -11.41 -5.39
C PHE A 343 8.01 -11.04 -6.14
N ASP A 344 6.94 -10.79 -5.40
CA ASP A 344 5.68 -10.26 -5.94
C ASP A 344 5.15 -9.11 -5.07
N LEU A 345 4.44 -8.19 -5.71
CA LEU A 345 3.87 -7.01 -5.10
C LEU A 345 2.34 -7.16 -5.05
N VAL A 346 1.80 -7.35 -3.85
CA VAL A 346 0.38 -7.63 -3.64
C VAL A 346 -0.31 -6.47 -2.92
N GLN A 347 -1.48 -6.06 -3.42
CA GLN A 347 -2.25 -4.95 -2.86
C GLN A 347 -3.46 -5.34 -2.00
N VAL A 348 -3.85 -6.60 -2.05
CA VAL A 348 -5.05 -7.13 -1.39
C VAL A 348 -4.66 -7.79 -0.08
N ASP A 349 -5.53 -7.72 0.92
CA ASP A 349 -5.39 -8.56 2.11
C ASP A 349 -5.67 -10.03 1.82
N VAL A 350 -4.61 -10.76 1.49
CA VAL A 350 -4.67 -12.17 1.07
C VAL A 350 -5.21 -13.05 2.19
N ASP A 351 -4.71 -12.87 3.41
CA ASP A 351 -5.05 -13.66 4.59
C ASP A 351 -6.56 -13.59 4.85
N GLY A 352 -7.08 -12.37 5.00
CA GLY A 352 -8.50 -12.14 5.27
C GLY A 352 -9.39 -12.59 4.11
N ALA A 353 -8.99 -12.35 2.86
CA ALA A 353 -9.75 -12.80 1.69
C ALA A 353 -9.79 -14.33 1.58
N GLY A 354 -8.66 -15.00 1.78
CA GLY A 354 -8.52 -16.46 1.73
C GLY A 354 -9.29 -17.15 2.86
N ILE A 355 -9.15 -16.70 4.11
CA ILE A 355 -9.90 -17.26 5.25
C ILE A 355 -11.40 -17.09 5.06
N LYS A 356 -11.85 -15.90 4.63
CA LYS A 356 -13.27 -15.66 4.32
C LYS A 356 -13.77 -16.59 3.22
N LEU A 357 -12.97 -16.82 2.17
CA LEU A 357 -13.33 -17.71 1.08
C LEU A 357 -13.47 -19.16 1.58
N VAL A 358 -12.51 -19.68 2.35
CA VAL A 358 -12.60 -21.05 2.90
C VAL A 358 -13.83 -21.21 3.80
N ASN A 359 -14.09 -20.23 4.68
CA ASN A 359 -15.28 -20.25 5.54
C ASN A 359 -16.58 -20.18 4.74
N PHE A 360 -16.62 -19.38 3.67
CA PHE A 360 -17.76 -19.29 2.76
C PHE A 360 -18.03 -20.65 2.09
N LEU A 361 -17.01 -21.30 1.55
CA LEU A 361 -17.12 -22.63 0.92
C LEU A 361 -17.58 -23.71 1.92
N ASN A 362 -17.02 -23.72 3.14
CA ASN A 362 -17.42 -24.67 4.20
C ASN A 362 -18.90 -24.48 4.61
N ASN A 363 -19.36 -23.23 4.70
CA ASN A 363 -20.76 -22.91 5.03
C ASN A 363 -21.71 -23.37 3.91
N MET A 364 -21.32 -23.20 2.65
CA MET A 364 -22.09 -23.68 1.50
C MET A 364 -22.22 -25.21 1.51
N ALA A 365 -21.10 -25.92 1.63
CA ALA A 365 -21.09 -27.39 1.67
C ALA A 365 -21.92 -27.95 2.84
N SER A 366 -21.82 -27.31 4.01
CA SER A 366 -22.59 -27.71 5.20
C SER A 366 -24.10 -27.48 5.05
N ALA A 367 -24.49 -26.37 4.40
CA ALA A 367 -25.90 -26.07 4.15
C ALA A 367 -26.56 -27.07 3.20
N GLU A 368 -25.83 -27.52 2.16
CA GLU A 368 -26.29 -28.55 1.22
C GLU A 368 -26.41 -29.94 1.88
N ALA A 369 -25.45 -30.32 2.73
CA ALA A 369 -25.42 -31.65 3.33
C ALA A 369 -26.49 -31.88 4.42
N ALA A 370 -26.95 -30.82 5.08
CA ALA A 370 -27.76 -30.94 6.31
C ALA A 370 -29.26 -30.61 6.14
N ASP A 371 -29.72 -30.23 4.94
CA ASP A 371 -31.12 -29.84 4.67
C ASP A 371 -31.66 -28.78 5.67
N MET A 372 -30.74 -27.95 6.22
CA MET A 372 -31.00 -26.96 7.29
C MET A 372 -31.51 -25.63 6.75
N LEU A 373 -32.05 -25.60 5.54
CA LEU A 373 -32.50 -24.38 4.90
C LEU A 373 -33.87 -23.98 5.45
N ALA A 374 -33.94 -22.80 6.06
CA ALA A 374 -35.21 -22.16 6.34
C ALA A 374 -35.84 -21.64 5.03
N VAL A 375 -37.15 -21.39 5.04
CA VAL A 375 -37.91 -20.92 3.85
C VAL A 375 -37.38 -19.58 3.31
N ASP A 376 -36.77 -18.77 4.18
CA ASP A 376 -36.19 -17.45 3.91
C ASP A 376 -34.68 -17.49 3.61
N SER A 377 -34.04 -18.66 3.63
CA SER A 377 -32.62 -18.77 3.27
C SER A 377 -32.40 -18.32 1.82
N PRO A 378 -31.56 -17.29 1.54
CA PRO A 378 -31.46 -16.70 0.20
C PRO A 378 -30.69 -17.60 -0.79
N GLY A 379 -31.27 -17.90 -1.95
CA GLY A 379 -30.63 -18.76 -2.97
C GLY A 379 -29.45 -18.13 -3.71
N LYS A 380 -29.43 -16.79 -3.79
CA LYS A 380 -28.36 -16.00 -4.41
C LYS A 380 -27.57 -15.26 -3.33
N GLN A 381 -26.24 -15.26 -3.44
CA GLN A 381 -25.36 -14.60 -2.46
C GLN A 381 -24.10 -14.09 -3.15
N GLY A 382 -23.56 -12.95 -2.70
CA GLY A 382 -22.28 -12.46 -3.21
C GLY A 382 -21.09 -13.25 -2.65
N LEU A 383 -19.94 -13.17 -3.34
CA LEU A 383 -18.67 -13.60 -2.76
C LEU A 383 -18.34 -12.77 -1.51
N PRO A 384 -17.47 -13.29 -0.61
CA PRO A 384 -16.97 -12.51 0.50
C PRO A 384 -16.32 -11.18 0.06
N THR A 385 -16.25 -10.21 0.96
CA THR A 385 -15.65 -8.92 0.65
C THR A 385 -14.12 -8.98 0.72
N MET A 386 -13.45 -8.44 -0.30
CA MET A 386 -12.01 -8.17 -0.26
C MET A 386 -11.75 -6.78 0.34
N ARG A 387 -10.52 -6.57 0.82
CA ARG A 387 -10.04 -5.27 1.28
C ARG A 387 -8.70 -4.93 0.63
N SER A 388 -8.51 -3.67 0.31
CA SER A 388 -7.22 -3.08 -0.03
C SER A 388 -6.34 -3.04 1.21
N ALA A 389 -5.03 -3.21 1.03
CA ALA A 389 -4.07 -3.34 2.13
C ALA A 389 -2.71 -2.71 1.82
N GLY A 390 -2.68 -1.64 1.03
CA GLY A 390 -1.42 -0.99 0.63
C GLY A 390 -0.59 -1.89 -0.28
N PHE A 391 0.72 -1.92 -0.12
CA PHE A 391 1.65 -2.73 -0.92
C PHE A 391 2.43 -3.71 -0.05
N SER A 392 2.26 -5.01 -0.29
CA SER A 392 3.01 -6.09 0.35
C SER A 392 4.06 -6.64 -0.61
N LEU A 393 5.32 -6.64 -0.20
CA LEU A 393 6.37 -7.37 -0.92
C LEU A 393 6.47 -8.78 -0.35
N ASN A 394 6.26 -9.77 -1.21
CA ASN A 394 6.29 -11.18 -0.83
C ASN A 394 7.55 -11.85 -1.37
N LEU A 395 8.12 -12.78 -0.62
CA LEU A 395 9.22 -13.64 -1.04
C LEU A 395 8.72 -15.09 -1.03
N THR A 396 8.63 -15.69 -2.22
CA THR A 396 8.17 -17.09 -2.38
C THR A 396 9.15 -18.08 -1.74
N ALA A 397 8.60 -19.13 -1.10
CA ALA A 397 9.36 -20.21 -0.48
C ALA A 397 10.31 -19.75 0.66
N ARG A 398 9.87 -18.74 1.41
CA ARG A 398 10.64 -18.14 2.52
C ARG A 398 10.92 -19.12 3.66
N ASP A 399 10.06 -20.12 3.86
CA ASP A 399 10.27 -21.23 4.78
C ASP A 399 11.52 -22.06 4.44
N LEU A 400 11.71 -22.42 3.16
CA LEU A 400 12.89 -23.16 2.71
C LEU A 400 14.17 -22.33 2.86
N ILE A 401 14.11 -21.03 2.52
CA ILE A 401 15.24 -20.10 2.69
C ILE A 401 15.64 -20.03 4.18
N MET A 402 14.67 -19.93 5.09
CA MET A 402 14.94 -19.88 6.53
C MET A 402 15.48 -21.22 7.06
N TYR A 403 14.97 -22.35 6.56
CA TYR A 403 15.48 -23.66 6.92
C TYR A 403 16.97 -23.82 6.54
N GLU A 404 17.37 -23.41 5.33
CA GLU A 404 18.77 -23.43 4.92
C GLU A 404 19.64 -22.51 5.79
N PHE A 405 19.10 -21.34 6.16
CA PHE A 405 19.77 -20.40 7.06
C PHE A 405 20.05 -21.02 8.44
N PHE A 406 19.09 -21.75 9.05
CA PHE A 406 19.32 -22.42 10.33
C PHE A 406 20.39 -23.51 10.25
N ASN A 407 20.36 -24.35 9.21
CA ASN A 407 21.37 -25.39 9.02
C ASN A 407 22.77 -24.79 8.86
N LYS A 408 22.89 -23.75 8.05
CA LYS A 408 24.15 -23.05 7.86
C LYS A 408 24.65 -22.41 9.17
N THR A 409 23.75 -21.77 9.93
CA THR A 409 24.11 -21.12 11.20
C THR A 409 24.59 -22.14 12.23
N ALA A 410 24.00 -23.34 12.28
CA ALA A 410 24.48 -24.42 13.12
C ALA A 410 25.89 -24.89 12.73
N ASP A 411 26.16 -25.06 11.43
CA ASP A 411 27.50 -25.42 10.93
C ASP A 411 28.54 -24.33 11.24
N ASP A 412 28.20 -23.06 11.06
CA ASP A 412 29.06 -21.93 11.36
C ASP A 412 29.37 -21.84 12.86
N ASN A 413 28.38 -22.05 13.73
CA ASN A 413 28.59 -22.01 15.17
C ASN A 413 29.57 -23.10 15.63
N GLN A 414 29.55 -24.29 15.01
CA GLN A 414 30.53 -25.34 15.30
C GLN A 414 31.98 -24.92 14.98
N LEU A 415 32.20 -24.00 14.01
CA LEU A 415 33.54 -23.47 13.72
C LEU A 415 33.99 -22.46 14.79
N VAL A 416 33.08 -21.63 15.29
CA VAL A 416 33.36 -20.72 16.40
C VAL A 416 33.68 -21.50 17.67
N GLU A 417 32.90 -22.53 18.02
CA GLU A 417 33.15 -23.37 19.20
C GLU A 417 34.48 -24.11 19.15
N LYS A 418 34.99 -24.41 17.94
CA LYS A 418 36.30 -25.01 17.72
C LYS A 418 37.45 -23.99 17.76
N GLY A 419 37.16 -22.70 17.89
CA GLY A 419 38.14 -21.61 17.87
C GLY A 419 38.80 -21.39 16.50
N VAL A 420 38.08 -21.72 15.41
CA VAL A 420 38.55 -21.58 14.02
C VAL A 420 37.64 -20.63 13.24
N SER A 421 37.17 -19.55 13.88
CA SER A 421 36.31 -18.56 13.22
C SER A 421 36.93 -17.92 11.98
N GLU A 422 38.26 -17.94 11.84
CA GLU A 422 38.93 -17.47 10.63
C GLU A 422 38.60 -18.26 9.37
N ASP A 423 38.11 -19.49 9.51
CA ASP A 423 37.60 -20.28 8.39
C ASP A 423 36.21 -19.81 7.95
N LEU A 424 35.46 -19.10 8.80
CA LEU A 424 34.16 -18.52 8.46
C LEU A 424 34.32 -17.44 7.40
N LEU A 425 33.45 -17.50 6.40
CA LEU A 425 33.35 -16.51 5.33
C LEU A 425 31.90 -16.05 5.22
N PHE A 426 31.65 -14.83 5.69
CA PHE A 426 30.36 -14.18 5.59
C PHE A 426 30.17 -13.54 4.22
N TYR A 427 28.95 -13.70 3.70
CA TYR A 427 28.45 -13.01 2.50
C TYR A 427 27.40 -11.98 2.91
N ALA A 428 26.93 -11.17 1.96
CA ALA A 428 25.94 -10.12 2.23
C ALA A 428 24.68 -10.66 2.95
N GLU A 429 24.25 -11.88 2.63
CA GLU A 429 23.10 -12.55 3.22
C GLU A 429 23.31 -12.91 4.71
N ASP A 430 24.55 -13.20 5.14
CA ASP A 430 24.87 -13.49 6.54
C ASP A 430 24.94 -12.22 7.39
N LEU A 431 25.21 -11.09 6.75
CA LEU A 431 25.35 -9.79 7.37
C LEU A 431 24.06 -8.98 7.35
N LEU A 432 22.96 -9.54 6.85
CA LEU A 432 21.67 -8.89 6.73
C LEU A 432 21.05 -8.66 8.11
N ARG A 433 20.73 -7.40 8.43
CA ARG A 433 19.94 -7.03 9.63
C ARG A 433 18.48 -6.75 9.28
N GLY A 434 18.23 -6.14 8.14
CA GLY A 434 16.88 -5.76 7.71
C GLY A 434 16.86 -5.04 6.37
N TYR A 435 15.71 -4.45 6.07
CA TYR A 435 15.40 -3.87 4.77
C TYR A 435 14.98 -2.41 4.89
N ARG A 436 15.52 -1.56 4.02
CA ARG A 436 15.10 -0.17 3.83
C ARG A 436 14.29 -0.07 2.55
N VAL A 437 13.01 0.25 2.69
CA VAL A 437 12.07 0.26 1.57
C VAL A 437 11.93 1.68 1.07
N ASP A 438 12.14 1.87 -0.23
CA ASP A 438 11.90 3.14 -0.90
C ASP A 438 10.72 3.00 -1.87
N MET A 439 9.87 4.02 -1.89
CA MET A 439 8.70 4.10 -2.75
C MET A 439 8.80 5.35 -3.64
N TRP A 440 8.61 5.16 -4.94
CA TRP A 440 8.41 6.23 -5.91
C TRP A 440 6.93 6.32 -6.25
N ASP A 441 6.40 7.53 -6.39
CA ASP A 441 5.00 7.76 -6.76
C ASP A 441 4.88 8.78 -7.90
N THR A 442 3.85 8.60 -8.73
CA THR A 442 3.55 9.47 -9.88
C THR A 442 3.16 10.91 -9.51
N LEU A 443 2.65 11.17 -8.29
CA LEU A 443 2.27 12.53 -7.87
C LEU A 443 3.49 13.40 -7.56
N SER A 444 4.50 12.82 -6.90
CA SER A 444 5.72 13.52 -6.52
C SER A 444 6.84 13.40 -7.55
N GLY A 445 6.87 12.32 -8.33
CA GLY A 445 7.93 11.99 -9.27
C GLY A 445 9.28 11.71 -8.62
N GLN A 446 9.32 11.38 -7.32
CA GLN A 446 10.55 11.21 -6.54
C GLN A 446 10.55 9.91 -5.73
N TRP A 447 11.74 9.39 -5.42
CA TRP A 447 11.93 8.29 -4.48
C TRP A 447 11.87 8.79 -3.03
N HIS A 448 11.13 8.08 -2.19
CA HIS A 448 10.92 8.38 -0.77
C HIS A 448 11.30 7.17 0.07
N SER A 449 12.17 7.35 1.07
CA SER A 449 12.49 6.28 2.03
C SER A 449 11.41 6.17 3.10
N LEU A 450 10.80 5.00 3.21
CA LEU A 450 9.83 4.68 4.27
C LEU A 450 10.50 4.51 5.64
N CYS A 451 11.84 4.50 5.67
CA CYS A 451 12.67 4.15 6.81
C CYS A 451 13.43 5.34 7.42
N GLN A 452 13.32 6.55 6.86
CA GLN A 452 13.93 7.73 7.49
C GLN A 452 13.14 8.16 8.73
N ARG A 453 13.85 8.31 9.85
CA ARG A 453 13.27 8.66 11.15
C ARG A 453 14.16 9.61 11.95
N VAL A 454 13.58 10.18 13.01
CA VAL A 454 14.29 10.94 14.02
C VAL A 454 14.01 10.28 15.36
N GLY A 455 15.07 9.85 16.05
CA GLY A 455 15.03 9.17 17.33
C GLY A 455 15.33 10.09 18.51
N ASN A 456 14.68 9.83 19.64
CA ASN A 456 15.12 10.31 20.94
C ASN A 456 15.36 9.11 21.86
N TYR A 457 16.47 9.17 22.59
CA TYR A 457 16.91 8.15 23.53
C TYR A 457 17.02 8.75 24.92
N ASN A 458 16.52 8.06 25.94
CA ASN A 458 16.59 8.47 27.33
C ASN A 458 16.84 7.26 28.23
N ILE A 459 17.68 7.37 29.26
CA ILE A 459 17.82 6.33 30.29
C ILE A 459 17.04 6.75 31.54
N GLU A 460 15.95 6.03 31.82
CA GLU A 460 15.09 6.30 32.97
C GLU A 460 15.88 6.28 34.29
N GLY A 461 15.61 7.26 35.15
CA GLY A 461 16.31 7.41 36.43
C GLY A 461 17.66 8.13 36.33
N THR A 462 18.02 8.66 35.17
CA THR A 462 19.23 9.47 34.95
C THR A 462 18.91 10.76 34.19
N ASP A 463 19.89 11.67 34.10
CA ASP A 463 19.82 12.89 33.27
C ASP A 463 20.34 12.65 31.83
N LEU A 464 20.58 11.39 31.42
CA LEU A 464 21.12 11.05 30.11
C LEU A 464 20.00 11.02 29.05
N SER A 465 20.00 12.04 28.19
CA SER A 465 19.13 12.09 27.02
C SER A 465 19.91 12.45 25.75
N TRP A 466 19.44 11.92 24.61
CA TRP A 466 19.94 12.23 23.29
C TRP A 466 18.77 12.39 22.33
N GLU A 467 18.44 13.64 22.00
CA GLU A 467 17.24 14.00 21.26
C GLU A 467 17.57 14.45 19.83
N GLY A 468 16.60 14.29 18.93
CA GLY A 468 16.68 14.79 17.56
C GLY A 468 17.70 14.05 16.70
N VAL A 469 18.00 12.79 17.02
CA VAL A 469 19.01 11.99 16.33
C VAL A 469 18.49 11.58 14.95
N PRO A 470 19.09 12.07 13.84
CA PRO A 470 18.74 11.59 12.51
C PRO A 470 19.17 10.13 12.38
N ASP A 471 18.26 9.27 11.94
CA ASP A 471 18.49 7.84 11.80
C ASP A 471 17.72 7.32 10.57
N GLU A 472 18.15 6.19 10.03
CA GLU A 472 17.38 5.44 9.04
C GLU A 472 17.23 4.01 9.54
N GLY A 473 16.02 3.70 10.01
CA GLY A 473 15.69 2.37 10.52
C GLY A 473 15.64 1.33 9.40
N PHE A 474 15.09 0.16 9.71
CA PHE A 474 14.86 -0.90 8.73
C PHE A 474 13.72 -1.80 9.20
N ALA A 475 13.00 -2.40 8.25
CA ALA A 475 12.05 -3.46 8.53
C ALA A 475 12.80 -4.79 8.73
N GLN A 476 12.45 -5.53 9.77
CA GLN A 476 13.08 -6.82 10.09
C GLN A 476 12.16 -7.98 9.79
N MET A 477 12.77 -9.15 9.64
CA MET A 477 12.03 -10.39 9.54
C MET A 477 11.48 -10.77 10.92
N GLY A 478 10.16 -10.95 11.01
CA GLY A 478 9.51 -11.52 12.18
C GLY A 478 9.13 -12.98 11.92
N MET A 479 9.30 -13.81 12.94
CA MET A 479 8.80 -15.17 12.98
C MET A 479 8.05 -15.36 14.30
N SER A 480 6.92 -16.05 14.27
CA SER A 480 6.10 -16.27 15.45
C SER A 480 6.08 -17.74 15.85
N GLN A 481 5.82 -18.00 17.11
CA GLN A 481 5.58 -19.33 17.67
C GLN A 481 4.25 -19.32 18.43
N ALA A 482 3.65 -20.49 18.62
CA ALA A 482 2.47 -20.61 19.48
C ALA A 482 2.80 -20.15 20.92
N ALA A 483 1.82 -19.55 21.59
CA ALA A 483 1.95 -19.16 22.99
C ALA A 483 2.03 -20.39 23.93
N GLU A 484 2.43 -20.17 25.18
CA GLU A 484 2.35 -21.20 26.24
C GLU A 484 0.90 -21.71 26.40
N THR A 485 0.72 -23.01 26.67
CA THR A 485 -0.63 -23.59 26.86
C THR A 485 -1.21 -23.30 28.24
N GLU A 486 -0.34 -23.20 29.25
CA GLU A 486 -0.65 -22.80 30.63
C GLU A 486 0.58 -22.06 31.18
N GLU A 487 0.40 -21.26 32.23
CA GLU A 487 1.48 -20.49 32.86
C GLU A 487 2.71 -21.35 33.20
N GLY A 488 3.85 -21.09 32.54
CA GLY A 488 5.10 -21.80 32.77
C GLY A 488 5.14 -23.20 32.14
N GLN A 489 4.22 -23.51 31.22
CA GLN A 489 4.27 -24.71 30.38
C GLN A 489 4.68 -24.34 28.96
N PRO A 490 5.58 -25.11 28.32
CA PRO A 490 5.97 -24.83 26.94
C PRO A 490 4.75 -24.88 26.01
N PRO A 491 4.81 -24.20 24.85
CA PRO A 491 3.76 -24.28 23.84
C PRO A 491 3.51 -25.74 23.41
N ALA A 492 2.29 -26.04 22.93
CA ALA A 492 1.93 -27.40 22.54
C ALA A 492 2.84 -27.96 21.43
N THR A 493 3.48 -27.08 20.66
CA THR A 493 4.51 -27.38 19.68
C THR A 493 5.59 -26.31 19.68
N ASP A 494 6.76 -26.68 19.22
CA ASP A 494 7.88 -25.79 18.93
C ASP A 494 7.91 -25.27 17.48
N ASP A 495 6.81 -25.42 16.74
CA ASP A 495 6.66 -24.99 15.35
C ASP A 495 6.79 -23.47 15.21
N PHE A 496 7.55 -23.03 14.22
CA PHE A 496 7.63 -21.65 13.79
C PHE A 496 6.64 -21.34 12.66
N TYR A 497 6.13 -20.12 12.64
CA TYR A 497 5.22 -19.60 11.62
C TYR A 497 5.89 -18.40 10.97
N LEU A 498 6.17 -18.53 9.68
CA LEU A 498 6.86 -17.52 8.87
C LEU A 498 6.03 -17.18 7.63
N HIS A 499 5.50 -15.97 7.58
CA HIS A 499 4.71 -15.51 6.42
C HIS A 499 5.63 -15.19 5.23
N GLU A 500 5.23 -15.52 3.99
CA GLU A 500 5.96 -15.08 2.78
C GLU A 500 5.98 -13.55 2.59
N SER A 501 5.02 -12.81 3.14
CA SER A 501 5.04 -11.34 3.16
C SER A 501 6.20 -10.87 4.04
N MET A 502 7.10 -10.09 3.46
CA MET A 502 8.26 -9.55 4.16
C MET A 502 7.88 -8.32 4.99
N PHE A 503 7.06 -7.46 4.41
CA PHE A 503 6.53 -6.24 5.00
C PHE A 503 5.38 -5.72 4.14
N ARG A 504 4.53 -4.89 4.74
CA ARG A 504 3.40 -4.23 4.08
C ARG A 504 3.46 -2.73 4.34
N TRP A 505 3.39 -1.93 3.27
CA TRP A 505 3.31 -0.48 3.33
C TRP A 505 1.88 0.00 3.12
N GLU A 506 1.27 0.57 4.15
CA GLU A 506 -0.13 1.05 4.12
C GLU A 506 -0.22 2.58 4.08
N GLY A 507 0.79 3.27 3.56
CA GLY A 507 0.81 4.74 3.47
C GLY A 507 1.45 5.45 4.66
N TRP A 508 2.28 4.76 5.46
CA TRP A 508 3.05 5.37 6.54
C TRP A 508 4.47 4.78 6.66
N SER A 509 5.32 5.34 7.53
CA SER A 509 6.65 4.82 7.81
C SER A 509 6.61 3.37 8.31
N LEU A 510 7.57 2.55 7.88
CA LEU A 510 7.76 1.18 8.36
C LEU A 510 8.54 1.10 9.69
N VAL A 511 9.07 2.23 10.17
CA VAL A 511 10.03 2.27 11.30
C VAL A 511 9.71 3.36 12.33
N ALA A 512 8.57 4.04 12.16
CA ALA A 512 8.07 5.05 13.07
C ALA A 512 6.55 4.91 13.20
N PRO A 513 5.99 5.01 14.42
CA PRO A 513 4.56 4.86 14.64
C PRO A 513 3.75 5.97 13.94
N ARG A 514 2.50 5.66 13.59
CA ARG A 514 1.52 6.68 13.17
C ARG A 514 1.18 7.59 14.35
N PRO A 515 1.05 8.91 14.14
CA PRO A 515 0.52 9.81 15.15
C PRO A 515 -0.93 9.41 15.48
N GLY A 516 -1.24 9.31 16.77
CA GLY A 516 -2.59 8.98 17.23
C GLY A 516 -2.57 8.32 18.61
N LYS A 517 -3.73 8.34 19.26
CA LYS A 517 -3.95 7.61 20.50
C LYS A 517 -4.27 6.15 20.20
N THR A 518 -3.83 5.24 21.05
CA THR A 518 -4.15 3.82 20.94
C THR A 518 -5.25 3.45 21.94
N ILE A 519 -5.92 2.32 21.69
CA ILE A 519 -6.79 1.69 22.68
C ILE A 519 -5.87 1.18 23.81
N GLY A 520 -6.20 1.47 25.07
CA GLY A 520 -5.41 1.05 26.23
C GLY A 520 -5.38 -0.48 26.42
N GLU A 521 -4.41 -0.97 27.19
CA GLU A 521 -4.13 -2.41 27.39
C GLU A 521 -5.32 -3.27 27.85
N GLN A 522 -6.32 -2.71 28.52
CA GLN A 522 -7.40 -3.52 29.11
C GLN A 522 -8.57 -3.83 28.15
N GLY A 523 -8.58 -3.28 26.93
CA GLY A 523 -9.60 -3.60 25.93
C GLY A 523 -11.06 -3.41 26.39
N ASP A 524 -11.30 -2.76 27.53
CA ASP A 524 -12.63 -2.47 28.01
C ASP A 524 -13.19 -1.27 27.24
N THR A 525 -14.50 -1.28 27.01
CA THR A 525 -15.20 -0.24 26.25
C THR A 525 -15.17 1.14 26.93
N ASN A 526 -14.59 1.24 28.13
CA ASN A 526 -14.44 2.47 28.91
C ASN A 526 -12.97 2.94 29.04
N SER A 527 -12.01 2.22 28.45
CA SER A 527 -10.60 2.58 28.52
C SER A 527 -10.38 3.89 27.76
N PRO A 528 -9.88 4.95 28.41
CA PRO A 528 -9.63 6.20 27.72
C PRO A 528 -8.59 5.96 26.63
N MET A 529 -8.86 6.46 25.41
CA MET A 529 -7.84 6.58 24.38
C MET A 529 -6.64 7.33 24.98
N ALA A 530 -5.51 6.64 25.10
CA ALA A 530 -4.30 7.16 25.71
C ALA A 530 -3.21 7.29 24.66
N ASP A 531 -2.31 8.25 24.87
CA ASP A 531 -1.04 8.21 24.15
C ASP A 531 -0.28 6.98 24.67
N PRO A 532 0.20 6.08 23.80
CA PRO A 532 1.05 4.98 24.23
C PRO A 532 2.29 5.59 24.88
N GLN A 533 2.35 5.59 26.20
CA GLN A 533 3.55 6.00 26.92
C GLN A 533 4.51 4.81 26.87
N PRO A 534 5.71 4.95 26.31
CA PRO A 534 6.72 3.91 26.42
C PRO A 534 7.11 3.80 27.90
N GLN A 535 6.49 2.85 28.61
CA GLN A 535 6.89 2.51 29.96
C GLN A 535 7.88 1.35 29.85
N PRO A 536 9.12 1.51 30.34
CA PRO A 536 10.02 0.37 30.46
C PRO A 536 9.47 -0.55 31.56
N MET A 537 8.62 -1.51 31.20
CA MET A 537 8.19 -2.60 32.09
C MET A 537 9.28 -3.69 32.19
N MET A 538 10.54 -3.31 32.04
CA MET A 538 11.72 -4.16 31.94
C MET A 538 12.80 -3.63 32.89
N PRO A 539 13.71 -4.48 33.41
CA PRO A 539 14.90 -4.03 34.17
C PRO A 539 15.75 -3.04 33.39
N PHE A 540 15.66 -3.13 32.07
CA PHE A 540 16.33 -2.27 31.12
C PHE A 540 15.59 -0.94 30.93
N LYS A 541 16.25 0.14 31.34
CA LYS A 541 15.67 1.49 31.50
C LYS A 541 15.75 2.40 30.27
N LEU A 542 16.14 1.87 29.11
CA LEU A 542 16.20 2.67 27.88
C LEU A 542 14.79 2.94 27.35
N ILE A 543 14.46 4.21 27.19
CA ILE A 543 13.24 4.68 26.54
C ILE A 543 13.61 5.26 25.19
N THR A 544 13.00 4.74 24.12
CA THR A 544 13.18 5.23 22.75
C THR A 544 11.86 5.77 22.20
N THR A 545 11.93 6.88 21.46
CA THR A 545 10.79 7.41 20.70
C THR A 545 11.23 7.79 19.30
N PHE A 546 10.43 7.42 18.30
CA PHE A 546 10.74 7.69 16.90
C PHE A 546 9.62 8.45 16.22
N LYS A 547 9.99 9.36 15.32
CA LYS A 547 9.07 10.03 14.40
C LYS A 547 9.60 9.86 12.98
N ALA A 548 8.72 9.69 12.01
CA ALA A 548 9.11 9.72 10.60
C ALA A 548 9.80 11.06 10.30
N ALA A 549 10.86 11.02 9.49
CA ALA A 549 11.55 12.23 9.09
C ALA A 549 10.60 13.14 8.29
N SER A 550 10.73 14.46 8.47
CA SER A 550 9.85 15.40 7.79
C SER A 550 10.01 15.29 6.27
N ARG A 551 8.89 15.10 5.56
CA ARG A 551 8.82 14.97 4.10
C ARG A 551 9.53 13.74 3.51
N SER A 552 9.75 12.69 4.30
CA SER A 552 10.38 11.47 3.80
C SER A 552 9.42 10.43 3.23
N LEU A 553 8.09 10.59 3.42
CA LEU A 553 7.09 9.59 3.04
C LEU A 553 6.29 10.04 1.80
N PRO A 554 5.99 9.11 0.86
CA PRO A 554 5.01 9.35 -0.17
C PRO A 554 3.58 9.23 0.39
N ARG A 555 2.60 9.69 -0.38
CA ARG A 555 1.18 9.49 -0.07
C ARG A 555 0.71 8.19 -0.70
N LEU A 556 -0.16 7.45 0.00
CA LEU A 556 -0.89 6.33 -0.59
C LEU A 556 -2.27 6.83 -1.02
N ARG A 557 -2.57 6.68 -2.30
CA ARG A 557 -3.79 7.18 -2.98
C ARG A 557 -4.24 6.19 -4.04
N PHE A 558 -5.55 5.98 -4.15
CA PHE A 558 -6.12 5.18 -5.24
C PHE A 558 -5.88 5.87 -6.58
N GLY A 559 -5.66 5.09 -7.64
CA GLY A 559 -5.39 5.61 -8.99
C GLY A 559 -3.98 6.17 -9.21
N THR A 560 -3.19 6.33 -8.15
CA THR A 560 -1.77 6.75 -8.25
C THR A 560 -0.88 5.55 -8.59
N GLY A 561 0.07 5.72 -9.50
CA GLY A 561 1.09 4.73 -9.83
C GLY A 561 2.29 4.78 -8.89
N TYR A 562 2.80 3.61 -8.49
CA TYR A 562 3.94 3.43 -7.58
C TYR A 562 5.02 2.50 -8.15
N ARG A 563 6.25 2.69 -7.69
CA ARG A 563 7.37 1.76 -7.86
C ARG A 563 8.06 1.56 -6.52
N MET A 564 8.56 0.36 -6.27
CA MET A 564 9.26 -0.03 -5.06
C MET A 564 10.71 -0.39 -5.40
N ARG A 565 11.61 -0.12 -4.46
CA ARG A 565 12.91 -0.78 -4.36
C ARG A 565 13.27 -1.02 -2.91
N VAL A 566 14.15 -1.98 -2.69
CA VAL A 566 14.54 -2.39 -1.34
C VAL A 566 16.05 -2.39 -1.24
N ARG A 567 16.57 -1.56 -0.34
CA ARG A 567 17.98 -1.54 0.03
C ARG A 567 18.22 -2.45 1.23
N VAL A 568 19.34 -3.15 1.24
CA VAL A 568 19.73 -4.03 2.34
C VAL A 568 20.40 -3.20 3.43
N ALA A 569 20.00 -3.41 4.68
CA ALA A 569 20.68 -2.88 5.86
C ALA A 569 21.49 -4.01 6.52
N ASP A 570 22.80 -3.80 6.70
CA ASP A 570 23.68 -4.78 7.32
C ASP A 570 23.63 -4.73 8.86
N LEU A 571 24.37 -5.63 9.55
CA LEU A 571 24.47 -5.69 11.01
C LEU A 571 24.97 -4.39 11.67
N ALA A 572 25.68 -3.53 10.94
CA ALA A 572 26.10 -2.21 11.41
C ALA A 572 25.08 -1.10 11.09
N GLY A 573 23.93 -1.47 10.51
CA GLY A 573 22.91 -0.55 10.04
C GLY A 573 23.34 0.25 8.80
N ASN A 574 24.39 -0.16 8.09
CA ASN A 574 24.78 0.50 6.86
C ASN A 574 23.94 0.01 5.69
N SER A 575 23.77 0.88 4.70
CA SER A 575 23.03 0.57 3.47
C SER A 575 23.54 1.49 2.36
N VAL A 576 23.30 1.12 1.11
CA VAL A 576 23.45 2.06 -0.01
C VAL A 576 22.56 3.28 0.25
N SER A 577 22.99 4.48 -0.17
CA SER A 577 22.20 5.70 0.09
C SER A 577 20.95 5.74 -0.79
N LEU A 578 19.94 6.52 -0.38
CA LEU A 578 18.73 6.75 -1.19
C LEU A 578 19.08 7.29 -2.59
N ASN A 579 20.13 8.09 -2.73
CA ASN A 579 20.48 8.69 -4.03
C ASN A 579 21.36 7.78 -4.89
N ASP A 580 22.09 6.85 -4.27
CA ASP A 580 23.02 5.95 -4.97
C ASP A 580 22.36 4.61 -5.36
N ALA A 581 21.17 4.32 -4.82
CA ALA A 581 20.42 3.13 -5.17
C ALA A 581 20.00 3.12 -6.64
N SER A 582 20.14 1.96 -7.26
CA SER A 582 19.81 1.66 -8.65
C SER A 582 18.31 1.70 -8.89
N ASP A 583 17.94 2.34 -10.01
CA ASP A 583 16.58 2.36 -10.56
C ASP A 583 16.29 1.16 -11.47
N SER A 584 17.24 0.23 -11.60
CA SER A 584 17.07 -1.01 -12.39
C SER A 584 16.60 -2.21 -11.54
N LEU A 585 16.76 -2.14 -10.22
CA LEU A 585 16.41 -3.19 -9.26
C LEU A 585 15.11 -2.84 -8.52
N VAL A 586 14.04 -2.69 -9.30
CA VAL A 586 12.77 -2.07 -8.89
C VAL A 586 11.57 -2.91 -9.34
N ALA A 587 10.44 -2.76 -8.64
CA ALA A 587 9.16 -3.38 -8.99
C ALA A 587 8.05 -2.32 -9.10
N PRO A 588 7.29 -2.24 -10.22
CA PRO A 588 7.56 -2.90 -11.50
C PRO A 588 8.81 -2.34 -12.18
N ALA A 589 9.41 -3.16 -13.06
CA ALA A 589 10.68 -2.83 -13.71
C ALA A 589 10.56 -1.69 -14.74
N ALA A 590 9.45 -1.66 -15.49
CA ALA A 590 9.16 -0.64 -16.50
C ALA A 590 8.84 0.71 -15.82
N PRO A 591 9.64 1.77 -16.04
CA PRO A 591 9.42 3.07 -15.40
C PRO A 591 8.14 3.78 -15.84
N ASP A 592 7.67 3.50 -17.05
CA ASP A 592 6.49 4.04 -17.70
C ASP A 592 5.20 3.27 -17.38
N GLU A 593 5.31 2.11 -16.71
CA GLU A 593 4.17 1.29 -16.27
C GLU A 593 4.22 1.08 -14.75
N PRO A 594 4.06 2.14 -13.93
CA PRO A 594 4.04 2.01 -12.47
C PRO A 594 2.81 1.22 -12.00
N GLU A 595 2.93 0.52 -10.87
CA GLU A 595 1.85 -0.28 -10.30
C GLU A 595 0.81 0.67 -9.67
N VAL A 596 -0.40 0.68 -10.23
CA VAL A 596 -1.49 1.56 -9.77
C VAL A 596 -2.13 0.99 -8.51
N TYR A 597 -2.31 1.81 -7.48
CA TYR A 597 -3.00 1.39 -6.26
C TYR A 597 -4.53 1.37 -6.45
N TYR A 598 -5.17 0.22 -6.24
CA TYR A 598 -6.60 0.03 -6.46
C TYR A 598 -7.40 -0.20 -5.17
N ARG A 599 -8.67 0.20 -5.19
CA ARG A 599 -9.66 -0.14 -4.16
C ARG A 599 -10.28 -1.50 -4.49
N PHE A 600 -10.34 -2.38 -3.49
CA PHE A 600 -10.95 -3.72 -3.62
C PHE A 600 -12.21 -3.90 -2.77
N GLU A 601 -12.47 -2.97 -1.85
CA GLU A 601 -13.68 -2.90 -1.06
C GLU A 601 -14.86 -2.58 -1.99
N PRO A 602 -15.93 -3.39 -1.98
CA PRO A 602 -17.12 -3.07 -2.75
C PRO A 602 -17.77 -1.79 -2.23
N LEU A 603 -18.53 -1.13 -3.11
CA LEU A 603 -19.39 -0.03 -2.70
C LEU A 603 -20.58 -0.58 -1.90
N SER A 604 -20.74 -0.11 -0.66
CA SER A 604 -21.89 -0.47 0.17
C SER A 604 -23.20 0.01 -0.46
N PRO A 605 -24.33 -0.70 -0.21
CA PRO A 605 -25.62 -0.20 -0.64
C PRO A 605 -25.95 1.15 0.01
N PRO A 606 -26.80 1.98 -0.62
CA PRO A 606 -27.29 3.22 -0.03
C PRO A 606 -27.83 3.04 1.39
N SER A 607 -27.60 4.05 2.24
CA SER A 607 -28.16 4.08 3.59
C SER A 607 -29.61 4.57 3.55
N ILE A 608 -30.49 3.88 4.28
CA ILE A 608 -31.92 4.20 4.34
C ILE A 608 -32.26 4.70 5.74
N PHE A 609 -32.81 5.91 5.83
CA PHE A 609 -33.25 6.50 7.09
C PHE A 609 -34.76 6.77 7.10
N LEU A 610 -35.36 6.66 8.28
CA LEU A 610 -36.78 6.91 8.49
C LEU A 610 -37.05 8.41 8.60
N ARG A 611 -38.12 8.89 7.95
CA ARG A 611 -38.66 10.23 8.21
C ARG A 611 -39.58 10.27 9.43
N GLU A 612 -40.24 9.16 9.74
CA GLU A 612 -41.20 9.04 10.84
C GLU A 612 -40.92 7.78 11.67
N GLU A 613 -41.32 7.77 12.94
CA GLU A 613 -41.14 6.60 13.81
C GLU A 613 -42.06 5.46 13.37
N ILE A 614 -41.52 4.24 13.24
CA ILE A 614 -42.33 3.03 13.06
C ILE A 614 -42.95 2.66 14.40
N THR A 615 -44.27 2.65 14.47
CA THR A 615 -45.04 2.35 15.67
C THR A 615 -45.64 0.93 15.62
N PHE A 616 -46.29 0.51 16.70
CA PHE A 616 -46.99 -0.78 16.76
C PHE A 616 -48.15 -0.88 15.74
N ASP A 617 -48.71 0.26 15.33
CA ASP A 617 -49.82 0.30 14.37
C ASP A 617 -49.35 0.09 12.91
N ASP A 618 -48.03 0.13 12.66
CA ASP A 618 -47.40 -0.01 11.35
C ASP A 618 -47.02 -1.47 11.04
N ALA A 619 -47.98 -2.38 11.20
CA ALA A 619 -47.77 -3.83 11.12
C ALA A 619 -47.13 -4.31 9.78
N GLY A 620 -45.89 -4.79 9.82
CA GLY A 620 -45.17 -5.30 8.65
C GLY A 620 -44.31 -4.26 7.92
N GLU A 621 -44.33 -3.00 8.38
CA GLU A 621 -43.39 -1.97 7.97
C GLU A 621 -42.01 -2.19 8.61
N SER A 622 -40.95 -1.90 7.86
CA SER A 622 -39.59 -1.87 8.37
C SER A 622 -38.79 -0.75 7.70
N VAL A 623 -37.52 -0.57 8.09
CA VAL A 623 -36.63 0.42 7.46
C VAL A 623 -36.57 0.23 5.94
N ALA A 624 -36.40 -1.01 5.48
CA ALA A 624 -36.28 -1.35 4.06
C ALA A 624 -37.61 -1.77 3.39
N HIS A 625 -38.70 -1.91 4.16
CA HIS A 625 -40.00 -2.33 3.65
C HIS A 625 -41.04 -1.25 3.91
N MET A 626 -41.38 -0.48 2.87
CA MET A 626 -42.42 0.55 2.92
C MET A 626 -43.80 -0.09 2.73
N VAL A 627 -44.77 0.33 3.55
CA VAL A 627 -46.15 -0.15 3.46
C VAL A 627 -47.06 1.05 3.26
N ILE A 628 -47.82 1.02 2.16
CA ILE A 628 -48.93 1.95 1.91
C ILE A 628 -50.20 1.13 2.05
N ARG A 629 -51.10 1.53 2.94
CA ARG A 629 -52.34 0.80 3.21
C ARG A 629 -53.50 1.46 2.49
N SER A 630 -54.15 0.74 1.58
CA SER A 630 -55.53 1.10 1.22
C SER A 630 -56.42 0.81 2.43
N PHE A 631 -57.34 1.71 2.76
CA PHE A 631 -58.33 1.48 3.81
C PHE A 631 -59.27 0.32 3.40
N ASN A 632 -58.86 -0.94 3.62
CA ASN A 632 -59.68 -2.15 3.35
C ASN A 632 -60.77 -2.38 4.40
N SER A 633 -61.47 -1.30 4.77
CA SER A 633 -62.67 -1.40 5.60
C SER A 633 -63.89 -1.93 4.83
N SER A 634 -63.86 -1.91 3.48
CA SER A 634 -64.86 -2.50 2.59
C SER A 634 -64.28 -2.77 1.18
N PRO A 635 -64.65 -3.87 0.48
CA PRO A 635 -64.23 -4.15 -0.90
C PRO A 635 -64.55 -3.06 -1.93
N ASP A 636 -65.54 -2.20 -1.65
CA ASP A 636 -65.90 -1.08 -2.53
C ASP A 636 -64.83 0.03 -2.56
N LEU A 637 -63.91 0.04 -1.59
CA LEU A 637 -62.82 1.01 -1.46
C LEU A 637 -61.50 0.54 -2.07
N ASP A 638 -61.42 -0.71 -2.53
CA ASP A 638 -60.19 -1.30 -3.10
C ASP A 638 -59.72 -0.58 -4.38
N ASN A 639 -60.63 0.14 -5.06
CA ASN A 639 -60.34 0.93 -6.26
C ASN A 639 -60.19 2.44 -5.99
N ALA A 640 -60.30 2.88 -4.72
CA ALA A 640 -60.12 4.28 -4.36
C ALA A 640 -58.62 4.58 -4.14
N PRO A 641 -58.05 5.62 -4.78
CA PRO A 641 -56.66 6.00 -4.54
C PRO A 641 -56.48 6.47 -3.09
N VAL A 642 -55.41 6.01 -2.42
CA VAL A 642 -55.09 6.42 -1.05
C VAL A 642 -54.19 7.66 -1.05
N SER A 643 -54.37 8.54 -0.07
CA SER A 643 -53.54 9.74 0.12
C SER A 643 -52.36 9.53 1.09
N ASP A 644 -52.27 8.36 1.70
CA ASP A 644 -51.21 8.03 2.65
C ASP A 644 -49.87 7.96 1.93
N THR A 645 -48.85 8.54 2.55
CA THR A 645 -47.47 8.57 2.06
C THR A 645 -46.57 7.84 3.04
N ASN A 646 -45.59 7.11 2.52
CA ASN A 646 -44.57 6.46 3.33
C ASN A 646 -43.20 6.85 2.75
N GLU A 647 -42.39 7.58 3.52
CA GLU A 647 -41.19 8.24 3.04
C GLU A 647 -39.92 7.72 3.72
N ARG A 648 -38.82 7.70 2.95
CA ARG A 648 -37.48 7.32 3.40
C ARG A 648 -36.46 8.31 2.83
N HIS A 649 -35.43 8.61 3.61
CA HIS A 649 -34.21 9.22 3.07
C HIS A 649 -33.34 8.12 2.47
N ILE A 650 -32.82 8.37 1.27
CA ILE A 650 -31.78 7.56 0.64
C ILE A 650 -30.52 8.39 0.60
N ALA A 651 -29.48 7.92 1.26
CA ALA A 651 -28.23 8.63 1.44
C ALA A 651 -27.05 7.81 0.92
N ALA A 652 -25.98 8.51 0.54
CA ALA A 652 -24.69 7.87 0.26
C ALA A 652 -24.26 6.99 1.44
N PRO A 653 -23.69 5.80 1.18
CA PRO A 653 -23.13 4.98 2.24
C PRO A 653 -22.02 5.73 3.00
N PRO A 654 -21.89 5.53 4.32
CA PRO A 654 -20.81 6.10 5.10
C PRO A 654 -19.47 5.47 4.72
N THR A 655 -18.39 6.23 4.89
CA THR A 655 -17.02 5.76 4.73
C THR A 655 -16.13 6.28 5.86
N SER A 656 -14.95 5.69 6.03
CA SER A 656 -13.98 6.13 7.05
C SER A 656 -13.18 7.34 6.57
N GLN A 657 -12.66 8.13 7.51
CA GLN A 657 -11.72 9.22 7.20
C GLN A 657 -10.55 8.73 6.34
N LEU A 658 -9.96 7.58 6.67
CA LEU A 658 -8.85 7.00 5.93
C LEU A 658 -9.21 6.63 4.49
N MET A 659 -10.41 6.06 4.26
CA MET A 659 -10.89 5.74 2.91
C MET A 659 -11.08 7.03 2.09
N ALA A 660 -11.72 8.05 2.66
CA ALA A 660 -11.89 9.35 2.01
C ALA A 660 -10.53 10.03 1.70
N GLU A 661 -9.57 9.98 2.62
CA GLU A 661 -8.22 10.49 2.39
C GLU A 661 -7.50 9.72 1.28
N THR A 662 -7.64 8.39 1.23
CA THR A 662 -7.01 7.55 0.20
C THR A 662 -7.60 7.81 -1.20
N HIS A 663 -8.86 8.25 -1.27
CA HIS A 663 -9.48 8.79 -2.50
C HIS A 663 -9.06 10.23 -2.82
N GLY A 664 -8.21 10.87 -2.01
CA GLY A 664 -7.78 12.25 -2.24
C GLY A 664 -8.86 13.30 -1.98
N VAL A 665 -9.96 12.95 -1.29
CA VAL A 665 -11.10 13.88 -1.02
C VAL A 665 -10.65 15.17 -0.34
N PHE A 666 -9.59 15.10 0.45
CA PHE A 666 -9.05 16.22 1.22
C PHE A 666 -7.81 16.86 0.58
N ASP A 667 -7.42 16.44 -0.62
CA ASP A 667 -6.22 16.93 -1.29
C ASP A 667 -6.51 18.22 -2.10
N ASP A 668 -5.47 19.02 -2.33
CA ASP A 668 -5.45 20.11 -3.30
C ASP A 668 -5.19 19.59 -4.73
N MET A 669 -5.27 20.45 -5.74
CA MET A 669 -5.05 20.07 -7.14
C MET A 669 -3.62 19.57 -7.43
N ALA A 670 -2.68 19.73 -6.49
CA ALA A 670 -1.34 19.16 -6.58
C ALA A 670 -1.24 17.83 -5.81
N GLY A 671 -2.38 17.21 -5.48
CA GLY A 671 -2.49 15.96 -4.74
C GLY A 671 -2.05 16.05 -3.28
N ARG A 672 -1.96 17.26 -2.70
CA ARG A 672 -1.49 17.48 -1.32
C ARG A 672 -2.63 17.67 -0.36
N LEU A 673 -2.62 16.92 0.74
CA LEU A 673 -3.58 17.10 1.82
C LEU A 673 -3.66 18.58 2.22
N LYS A 674 -4.87 19.14 2.15
CA LYS A 674 -5.14 20.54 2.51
C LYS A 674 -4.87 20.75 3.99
N ASN A 675 -3.88 21.58 4.28
CA ASN A 675 -3.49 21.91 5.65
C ASN A 675 -4.20 23.19 6.10
N ASP A 676 -5.54 23.15 6.18
CA ASP A 676 -6.35 24.27 6.64
C ASP A 676 -7.37 23.84 7.72
N PRO A 677 -7.75 24.77 8.62
CA PRO A 677 -8.70 24.46 9.69
C PRO A 677 -10.08 24.00 9.21
N SER A 678 -10.51 24.38 8.00
CA SER A 678 -11.84 24.03 7.50
C SER A 678 -11.91 22.55 7.11
N THR A 679 -10.88 22.02 6.43
CA THR A 679 -10.76 20.58 6.15
C THR A 679 -10.72 19.78 7.45
N TYR A 680 -9.92 20.20 8.43
CA TYR A 680 -9.87 19.54 9.74
C TYR A 680 -11.24 19.53 10.45
N ASN A 681 -11.95 20.67 10.46
CA ASN A 681 -13.26 20.77 11.08
C ASN A 681 -14.30 19.86 10.40
N ILE A 682 -14.26 19.74 9.07
CA ILE A 682 -15.12 18.81 8.33
C ILE A 682 -14.87 17.38 8.79
N ILE A 683 -13.61 16.94 8.82
CA ILE A 683 -13.23 15.59 9.27
C ILE A 683 -13.70 15.37 10.71
N ALA A 684 -13.32 16.26 11.64
CA ALA A 684 -13.63 16.11 13.05
C ALA A 684 -15.13 16.10 13.36
N SER A 685 -15.94 16.83 12.57
CA SER A 685 -17.40 16.86 12.75
C SER A 685 -18.13 15.64 12.18
N ARG A 686 -17.51 14.90 11.24
CA ARG A 686 -18.13 13.79 10.49
C ARG A 686 -17.52 12.42 10.75
N ASP A 687 -16.44 12.36 11.53
CA ASP A 687 -15.76 11.15 11.98
C ASP A 687 -15.94 10.95 13.50
N LEU A 688 -17.16 11.18 14.00
CA LEU A 688 -17.50 11.03 15.41
C LEU A 688 -17.87 9.59 15.76
N ALA A 689 -17.48 9.14 16.96
CA ALA A 689 -17.89 7.84 17.48
C ALA A 689 -19.42 7.76 17.60
N VAL A 690 -20.00 6.68 17.06
CA VAL A 690 -21.43 6.38 17.20
C VAL A 690 -21.74 6.16 18.67
N ASP A 691 -22.66 6.95 19.22
CA ASP A 691 -23.19 6.74 20.57
C ASP A 691 -23.99 5.42 20.59
N THR A 692 -23.35 4.34 21.02
CA THR A 692 -23.95 2.99 21.10
C THR A 692 -25.08 2.87 22.13
N SER A 693 -25.34 3.92 22.92
CA SER A 693 -26.52 3.97 23.80
C SER A 693 -27.81 4.22 23.03
N GLN A 694 -27.73 4.70 21.78
CA GLN A 694 -28.87 4.86 20.88
C GLN A 694 -29.10 3.59 20.08
N THR A 695 -29.84 2.64 20.65
CA THR A 695 -30.23 1.38 20.00
C THR A 695 -31.33 1.53 18.93
N LYS A 696 -31.70 2.76 18.57
CA LYS A 696 -32.74 3.05 17.56
C LYS A 696 -32.09 3.65 16.31
N THR A 697 -32.52 3.19 15.13
CA THR A 697 -32.22 3.85 13.85
C THR A 697 -32.60 5.34 13.96
N PRO A 698 -31.70 6.27 13.59
CA PRO A 698 -32.00 7.68 13.70
C PRO A 698 -33.17 8.06 12.78
N ILE A 699 -34.12 8.82 13.33
CA ILE A 699 -35.27 9.37 12.62
C ILE A 699 -34.93 10.80 12.22
N ILE A 700 -35.07 11.13 10.95
CA ILE A 700 -34.71 12.43 10.37
C ILE A 700 -35.98 13.06 9.79
N PRO A 701 -36.75 13.79 10.60
CA PRO A 701 -38.05 14.31 10.21
C PRO A 701 -37.96 15.44 9.18
N GLU A 702 -36.79 16.04 8.97
CA GLU A 702 -36.58 17.09 7.99
C GLU A 702 -36.77 16.57 6.55
N PRO A 703 -37.30 17.39 5.61
CA PRO A 703 -37.46 16.99 4.22
C PRO A 703 -36.14 16.73 3.49
N GLN A 704 -35.06 17.40 3.91
CA GLN A 704 -33.71 17.22 3.38
C GLN A 704 -32.77 16.80 4.50
N MET A 705 -32.06 15.69 4.30
CA MET A 705 -31.07 15.19 5.24
C MET A 705 -29.72 15.89 5.05
N GLU A 706 -29.13 16.36 6.15
CA GLU A 706 -27.69 16.65 6.22
C GLU A 706 -26.94 15.39 6.65
N LEU A 707 -25.88 15.01 5.94
CA LEU A 707 -25.12 13.80 6.26
C LEU A 707 -24.28 14.01 7.53
N PRO A 708 -24.47 13.22 8.60
CA PRO A 708 -23.69 13.32 9.82
C PRO A 708 -22.33 12.61 9.72
N TYR A 709 -22.01 12.04 8.56
CA TYR A 709 -20.82 11.23 8.31
C TYR A 709 -20.17 11.58 6.98
N LEU A 710 -18.96 11.06 6.74
CA LEU A 710 -18.28 11.16 5.45
C LEU A 710 -18.93 10.20 4.44
N PRO A 711 -19.46 10.68 3.30
CA PRO A 711 -19.98 9.80 2.26
C PRO A 711 -18.84 9.11 1.52
N ASP A 712 -19.08 7.89 1.04
CA ASP A 712 -18.13 7.19 0.18
C ASP A 712 -17.90 7.95 -1.14
N ALA A 713 -16.63 8.18 -1.48
CA ALA A 713 -16.22 8.97 -2.65
C ALA A 713 -16.66 8.35 -3.99
N LEU A 714 -16.88 7.03 -4.04
CA LEU A 714 -17.38 6.35 -5.25
C LEU A 714 -18.91 6.31 -5.34
N ALA A 715 -19.63 6.75 -4.31
CA ALA A 715 -21.09 6.75 -4.29
C ALA A 715 -21.66 7.96 -5.04
N MET A 716 -21.86 7.83 -6.35
CA MET A 716 -22.44 8.91 -7.18
C MET A 716 -23.95 9.10 -6.98
N GLY A 717 -24.67 8.04 -6.60
CA GLY A 717 -26.12 8.07 -6.39
C GLY A 717 -26.74 6.69 -6.12
N ALA A 718 -28.06 6.65 -5.98
CA ALA A 718 -28.85 5.44 -5.85
C ALA A 718 -29.75 5.23 -7.07
N ALA A 719 -29.95 3.99 -7.47
CA ALA A 719 -30.91 3.62 -8.52
C ALA A 719 -32.03 2.73 -7.96
N PHE A 720 -33.27 3.01 -8.34
CA PHE A 720 -34.42 2.17 -8.06
C PHE A 720 -34.71 1.25 -9.24
N ARG A 721 -35.01 -0.01 -8.96
CA ARG A 721 -35.32 -1.02 -9.97
C ARG A 721 -36.67 -1.68 -9.71
N ASN A 722 -37.33 -2.14 -10.79
CA ASN A 722 -38.53 -2.96 -10.75
C ASN A 722 -39.67 -2.37 -9.90
N LEU A 723 -39.97 -1.09 -10.10
CA LEU A 723 -41.06 -0.44 -9.36
C LEU A 723 -42.41 -1.04 -9.76
N PRO A 724 -43.39 -1.15 -8.84
CA PRO A 724 -44.70 -1.70 -9.17
C PRO A 724 -45.36 -0.96 -10.36
N GLY A 725 -45.74 -1.71 -11.39
CA GLY A 725 -46.42 -1.18 -12.58
C GLY A 725 -45.50 -0.64 -13.69
N THR A 726 -44.18 -0.84 -13.59
CA THR A 726 -43.22 -0.46 -14.64
C THR A 726 -42.85 -1.65 -15.54
N PRO A 727 -42.53 -1.45 -16.83
CA PRO A 727 -42.05 -2.51 -17.74
C PRO A 727 -40.70 -3.09 -17.29
N ASP A 728 -40.50 -4.41 -17.48
CA ASP A 728 -39.30 -5.14 -17.02
C ASP A 728 -38.02 -4.83 -17.83
N ASP A 729 -38.14 -4.17 -18.99
CA ASP A 729 -37.07 -3.97 -19.98
C ASP A 729 -36.63 -2.51 -20.19
N GLU A 730 -37.21 -1.56 -19.46
CA GLU A 730 -36.82 -0.14 -19.53
C GLU A 730 -35.73 0.22 -18.50
N VAL A 731 -34.89 1.21 -18.83
CA VAL A 731 -33.57 1.37 -18.21
C VAL A 731 -33.31 2.72 -17.52
N TRP A 732 -34.21 3.71 -17.59
CA TRP A 732 -33.99 5.03 -16.96
C TRP A 732 -35.24 5.88 -16.68
N GLY A 733 -35.30 6.66 -15.59
CA GLY A 733 -36.36 7.64 -15.37
C GLY A 733 -36.08 8.70 -14.28
N LYS A 734 -36.75 9.84 -14.37
CA LYS A 734 -36.78 10.98 -13.44
C LYS A 734 -38.24 11.32 -13.19
N VAL A 735 -38.60 11.80 -12.01
CA VAL A 735 -39.94 12.34 -11.76
C VAL A 735 -39.96 13.78 -12.25
N ASP A 736 -40.84 14.13 -13.18
CA ASP A 736 -40.98 15.48 -13.73
C ASP A 736 -41.63 16.45 -12.73
N GLY A 737 -41.68 17.74 -13.08
CA GLY A 737 -42.25 18.80 -12.23
C GLY A 737 -43.75 18.68 -11.94
N VAL A 738 -44.43 17.64 -12.45
CA VAL A 738 -45.84 17.30 -12.18
C VAL A 738 -46.00 15.92 -11.53
N GLY A 739 -44.91 15.25 -11.16
CA GLY A 739 -44.95 13.97 -10.45
C GLY A 739 -45.04 12.74 -11.34
N GLN A 740 -44.76 12.83 -12.65
CA GLN A 740 -44.77 11.70 -13.58
C GLN A 740 -43.34 11.21 -13.89
N LEU A 741 -43.15 9.89 -14.04
CA LEU A 741 -41.86 9.35 -14.51
C LEU A 741 -41.61 9.75 -15.99
N ALA A 742 -40.48 10.39 -16.26
CA ALA A 742 -39.93 10.77 -17.57
C ALA A 742 -38.53 10.18 -17.73
N TYR A 743 -38.05 9.84 -18.92
CA TYR A 743 -36.90 8.93 -19.10
C TYR A 743 -35.65 9.69 -19.59
N ASP A 744 -34.60 9.83 -18.76
CA ASP A 744 -33.30 10.46 -19.12
C ASP A 744 -32.09 9.64 -18.61
N PRO A 745 -31.06 9.38 -19.45
CA PRO A 745 -29.86 8.65 -19.03
C PRO A 745 -28.90 9.52 -18.20
N VAL A 746 -28.21 8.90 -17.22
CA VAL A 746 -27.06 9.50 -16.52
C VAL A 746 -25.77 9.15 -17.28
N PRO A 747 -24.98 10.13 -17.76
CA PRO A 747 -23.72 9.86 -18.44
C PRO A 747 -22.76 9.03 -17.57
N GLY A 748 -22.13 7.99 -18.16
CA GLY A 748 -21.12 7.17 -17.48
C GLY A 748 -21.65 6.04 -16.58
N VAL A 749 -22.98 5.88 -16.44
CA VAL A 749 -23.58 4.76 -15.70
C VAL A 749 -24.20 3.76 -16.68
N LEU A 750 -23.80 2.48 -16.60
CA LEU A 750 -24.50 1.39 -17.27
C LEU A 750 -25.67 0.95 -16.36
N PRO A 751 -26.92 1.29 -16.69
CA PRO A 751 -28.05 0.88 -15.87
C PRO A 751 -28.26 -0.62 -16.03
N ARG A 752 -28.62 -1.29 -14.93
CA ARG A 752 -29.10 -2.67 -15.03
C ARG A 752 -30.51 -2.68 -15.62
N PRO A 753 -30.93 -3.72 -16.37
CA PRO A 753 -32.32 -3.86 -16.83
C PRO A 753 -33.34 -3.66 -15.70
N GLY A 754 -34.44 -2.96 -15.98
CA GLY A 754 -35.47 -2.62 -14.98
C GLY A 754 -35.11 -1.46 -14.05
N THR A 755 -34.03 -0.71 -14.33
CA THR A 755 -33.72 0.54 -13.63
C THR A 755 -34.71 1.64 -14.03
N MET A 756 -35.41 2.19 -13.04
CA MET A 756 -36.53 3.11 -13.26
C MET A 756 -36.24 4.53 -12.85
N THR A 757 -35.40 4.77 -11.84
CA THR A 757 -34.98 6.13 -11.49
C THR A 757 -33.66 6.20 -10.75
N HIS A 758 -32.99 7.36 -10.81
CA HIS A 758 -31.72 7.64 -10.15
C HIS A 758 -31.81 8.87 -9.24
N ILE A 759 -31.26 8.76 -8.04
CA ILE A 759 -31.10 9.86 -7.08
C ILE A 759 -29.60 10.16 -6.95
N PRO A 760 -29.09 11.30 -7.45
CA PRO A 760 -27.69 11.67 -7.24
C PRO A 760 -27.43 12.01 -5.76
N PHE A 761 -26.26 11.63 -5.25
CA PHE A 761 -25.84 11.93 -3.88
C PHE A 761 -24.99 13.20 -3.76
N LEU A 762 -24.34 13.60 -4.85
CA LEU A 762 -23.66 14.88 -4.92
C LEU A 762 -24.68 15.98 -5.27
N PRO A 763 -24.64 17.16 -4.62
CA PRO A 763 -25.43 18.29 -5.09
C PRO A 763 -25.05 18.57 -6.55
N ALA A 764 -26.06 18.75 -7.40
CA ALA A 764 -25.90 19.02 -8.83
C ALA A 764 -24.97 20.23 -9.15
N ASP A 765 -24.68 21.06 -8.14
CA ASP A 765 -24.01 22.36 -8.28
C ASP A 765 -22.54 22.36 -7.79
N THR A 766 -21.91 21.21 -7.54
CA THR A 766 -20.45 21.18 -7.28
C THR A 766 -19.80 19.97 -7.96
N PRO A 767 -19.32 20.12 -9.21
CA PRO A 767 -18.57 19.07 -9.87
C PRO A 767 -17.30 18.74 -9.07
N GLN A 768 -17.03 17.45 -8.83
CA GLN A 768 -15.65 17.01 -8.63
C GLN A 768 -14.89 17.36 -9.91
N LEU A 769 -13.92 18.26 -9.80
CA LEU A 769 -13.08 18.64 -10.93
C LEU A 769 -12.22 17.41 -11.30
N PRO A 770 -12.17 17.00 -12.58
CA PRO A 770 -11.36 15.86 -13.01
C PRO A 770 -9.86 16.08 -12.71
N ASP A 771 -9.17 15.01 -12.32
CA ASP A 771 -7.70 15.00 -12.30
C ASP A 771 -7.16 15.37 -13.70
N GLY A 772 -6.19 16.29 -13.76
CA GLY A 772 -5.62 16.78 -15.02
C GLY A 772 -6.38 17.94 -15.69
N LEU A 773 -7.40 18.52 -15.04
CA LEU A 773 -8.11 19.71 -15.56
C LEU A 773 -7.14 20.90 -15.76
N LEU A 774 -7.09 21.45 -16.97
CA LEU A 774 -6.26 22.63 -17.28
C LEU A 774 -7.07 23.93 -17.34
N ALA A 775 -8.28 23.91 -17.90
CA ALA A 775 -9.16 25.09 -18.00
C ALA A 775 -10.63 24.68 -17.89
N LEU A 776 -11.47 25.54 -17.32
CA LEU A 776 -12.89 25.31 -17.12
C LEU A 776 -13.69 26.59 -17.37
N TYR A 777 -14.72 26.50 -18.20
CA TYR A 777 -15.61 27.61 -18.54
C TYR A 777 -17.05 27.18 -18.27
N THR A 778 -17.66 27.72 -17.22
CA THR A 778 -19.02 27.35 -16.77
C THR A 778 -20.12 28.25 -17.35
N PHE A 779 -19.75 29.40 -17.93
CA PHE A 779 -20.67 30.40 -18.48
C PHE A 779 -21.64 31.03 -17.47
N GLU A 780 -21.27 31.07 -16.19
CA GLU A 780 -22.10 31.60 -15.09
C GLU A 780 -22.02 33.13 -14.93
N GLU A 781 -21.23 33.84 -15.75
CA GLU A 781 -21.04 35.29 -15.63
C GLU A 781 -22.33 36.08 -15.85
N GLY A 782 -23.26 35.54 -16.63
CA GLY A 782 -24.56 36.13 -16.92
C GLY A 782 -24.55 37.42 -17.75
N SER A 783 -23.40 38.06 -17.98
CA SER A 783 -23.26 39.25 -18.84
C SER A 783 -21.78 39.59 -19.12
N GLY A 784 -21.55 40.47 -20.10
CA GLY A 784 -20.22 41.01 -20.42
C GLY A 784 -19.62 40.40 -21.69
N ASN A 785 -18.33 40.66 -21.90
CA ASN A 785 -17.58 40.22 -23.08
C ASN A 785 -16.41 39.29 -22.75
N VAL A 786 -16.35 38.76 -21.53
CA VAL A 786 -15.30 37.86 -21.07
C VAL A 786 -15.94 36.61 -20.50
N VAL A 787 -15.47 35.44 -20.92
CA VAL A 787 -15.73 34.15 -20.29
C VAL A 787 -14.49 33.83 -19.46
N HIS A 788 -14.67 33.69 -18.14
CA HIS A 788 -13.58 33.48 -17.22
C HIS A 788 -13.24 32.00 -17.14
N ASP A 789 -11.95 31.75 -17.04
CA ASP A 789 -11.45 30.42 -16.71
C ASP A 789 -11.47 30.22 -15.19
N VAL A 790 -12.39 29.38 -14.74
CA VAL A 790 -12.65 29.12 -13.32
C VAL A 790 -11.96 27.87 -12.79
N SER A 791 -11.00 27.30 -13.54
CA SER A 791 -10.33 26.04 -13.15
C SER A 791 -9.46 26.15 -11.90
N GLY A 792 -9.00 27.36 -11.55
CA GLY A 792 -8.03 27.57 -10.47
C GLY A 792 -6.62 27.05 -10.79
N VAL A 793 -6.33 26.71 -12.06
CA VAL A 793 -5.06 26.13 -12.51
C VAL A 793 -4.21 27.15 -13.27
N GLY A 794 -3.07 27.52 -12.67
CA GLY A 794 -2.12 28.48 -13.24
C GLY A 794 -2.71 29.88 -13.39
N ASP A 795 -2.14 30.67 -14.31
CA ASP A 795 -2.76 31.95 -14.71
C ASP A 795 -4.06 31.66 -15.49
N PRO A 796 -5.19 32.32 -15.18
CA PRO A 796 -6.46 32.12 -15.89
C PRO A 796 -6.33 32.37 -17.39
N LEU A 797 -6.90 31.46 -18.20
CA LEU A 797 -6.98 31.58 -19.66
C LEU A 797 -8.33 32.19 -20.06
N ASP A 798 -8.62 33.40 -19.61
CA ASP A 798 -9.89 34.06 -19.93
C ASP A 798 -10.07 34.27 -21.44
N LEU A 799 -11.31 34.09 -21.91
CA LEU A 799 -11.69 34.20 -23.32
C LEU A 799 -12.47 35.47 -23.56
N THR A 800 -12.10 36.22 -24.59
CA THR A 800 -12.82 37.43 -25.00
C THR A 800 -13.81 37.10 -26.11
N ILE A 801 -15.07 37.50 -25.91
CA ILE A 801 -16.13 37.47 -26.93
C ILE A 801 -15.89 38.66 -27.86
N ALA A 802 -15.59 38.40 -29.13
CA ALA A 802 -15.27 39.45 -30.10
C ALA A 802 -16.46 40.39 -30.36
N ASP A 803 -17.66 39.81 -30.55
CA ASP A 803 -18.90 40.53 -30.79
C ASP A 803 -19.95 40.18 -29.73
N PRO A 804 -20.00 40.90 -28.59
CA PRO A 804 -20.92 40.57 -27.48
C PRO A 804 -22.41 40.72 -27.82
N GLY A 805 -22.74 41.46 -28.89
CA GLY A 805 -24.11 41.57 -29.40
C GLY A 805 -24.58 40.34 -30.19
N ASN A 806 -23.68 39.40 -30.46
CA ASN A 806 -23.97 38.18 -31.22
C ASN A 806 -24.13 36.95 -30.31
N VAL A 807 -24.13 37.14 -28.99
CA VAL A 807 -24.33 36.09 -27.99
C VAL A 807 -25.38 36.51 -26.96
N THR A 808 -26.04 35.52 -26.38
CA THR A 808 -26.98 35.69 -25.27
C THR A 808 -26.51 34.85 -24.09
N TRP A 809 -26.34 35.49 -22.94
CA TRP A 809 -25.97 34.84 -21.67
C TRP A 809 -27.20 34.18 -21.03
N GLY A 810 -27.05 32.92 -20.63
CA GLY A 810 -27.97 32.18 -19.77
C GLY A 810 -27.53 32.17 -18.30
N THR A 811 -28.15 31.32 -17.50
CA THR A 811 -27.76 31.10 -16.09
C THR A 811 -26.48 30.26 -15.97
N ASP A 812 -26.29 29.32 -16.89
CA ASP A 812 -25.25 28.27 -16.90
C ASP A 812 -24.80 27.94 -18.35
N ASN A 813 -25.09 28.82 -19.30
CA ASN A 813 -24.84 28.60 -20.72
C ASN A 813 -24.61 29.91 -21.48
N LEU A 814 -24.00 29.81 -22.65
CA LEU A 814 -23.81 30.92 -23.58
C LEU A 814 -24.35 30.54 -24.96
N THR A 815 -25.42 31.21 -25.39
CA THR A 815 -26.04 30.99 -26.70
C THR A 815 -25.36 31.86 -27.75
N ILE A 816 -25.04 31.28 -28.91
CA ILE A 816 -24.47 31.99 -30.06
C ILE A 816 -25.58 32.31 -31.06
N ASP A 817 -26.02 33.56 -31.09
CA ASP A 817 -27.15 34.00 -31.92
C ASP A 817 -26.73 34.21 -33.38
N THR A 818 -25.53 34.75 -33.59
CA THR A 818 -24.93 34.99 -34.91
C THR A 818 -23.42 34.80 -34.88
N ALA A 819 -22.77 34.78 -36.05
CA ALA A 819 -21.34 34.49 -36.15
C ALA A 819 -20.48 35.44 -35.29
N THR A 820 -19.62 34.88 -34.45
CA THR A 820 -18.66 35.57 -33.59
C THR A 820 -17.47 34.63 -33.35
N ILE A 821 -16.52 35.03 -32.51
CA ILE A 821 -15.49 34.14 -31.96
C ILE A 821 -15.27 34.48 -30.49
N ILE A 822 -15.00 33.46 -29.69
CA ILE A 822 -14.64 33.60 -28.29
C ILE A 822 -13.25 33.03 -28.13
N ALA A 823 -12.24 33.86 -27.85
CA ALA A 823 -10.84 33.42 -27.93
C ALA A 823 -9.96 34.01 -26.83
N SER A 824 -8.90 33.28 -26.48
CA SER A 824 -7.89 33.75 -25.54
C SER A 824 -7.16 34.98 -26.10
N ALA A 825 -6.83 35.96 -25.26
CA ALA A 825 -6.17 37.19 -25.69
C ALA A 825 -4.79 36.95 -26.36
N GLY A 826 -4.15 35.83 -26.05
CA GLY A 826 -2.88 35.40 -26.62
C GLY A 826 -2.75 33.87 -26.63
N ALA A 827 -1.51 33.42 -26.74
CA ALA A 827 -1.16 32.01 -26.78
C ALA A 827 -1.74 31.20 -25.59
N ALA A 828 -2.29 30.03 -25.87
CA ALA A 828 -2.83 29.11 -24.86
C ALA A 828 -1.71 28.31 -24.16
N ASN A 829 -0.74 29.02 -23.57
CA ASN A 829 0.50 28.44 -23.04
C ASN A 829 0.24 27.34 -22.03
N LYS A 830 -0.69 27.53 -21.09
CA LYS A 830 -0.98 26.52 -20.06
C LYS A 830 -1.55 25.22 -20.64
N LEU A 831 -2.42 25.33 -21.66
CA LEU A 831 -2.96 24.16 -22.35
C LEU A 831 -1.84 23.46 -23.12
N ASN A 832 -1.06 24.21 -23.91
CA ASN A 832 0.06 23.65 -24.68
C ASN A 832 1.07 22.94 -23.76
N SER A 833 1.51 23.57 -22.67
CA SER A 833 2.47 22.98 -21.74
C SER A 833 1.93 21.76 -21.01
N GLY A 834 0.69 21.80 -20.52
CA GLY A 834 0.09 20.66 -19.83
C GLY A 834 -0.09 19.46 -20.75
N ILE A 835 -0.62 19.69 -21.96
CA ILE A 835 -0.85 18.65 -22.96
C ILE A 835 0.49 18.08 -23.47
N GLN A 836 1.51 18.92 -23.71
CA GLN A 836 2.84 18.44 -24.10
C GLN A 836 3.54 17.63 -23.01
N ALA A 837 3.29 17.94 -21.74
CA ALA A 837 3.92 17.24 -20.62
C ALA A 837 3.39 15.82 -20.44
N THR A 838 2.09 15.61 -20.60
CA THR A 838 1.45 14.29 -20.48
C THR A 838 1.47 13.52 -21.80
N ASN A 839 1.58 14.22 -22.92
CA ASN A 839 1.28 13.70 -24.25
C ASN A 839 -0.19 13.26 -24.38
N GLU A 840 -1.08 13.67 -23.49
CA GLU A 840 -2.48 13.25 -23.46
C GLU A 840 -3.40 14.46 -23.54
N ILE A 841 -4.60 14.27 -24.09
CA ILE A 841 -5.59 15.35 -24.16
C ILE A 841 -7.00 14.82 -24.04
N THR A 842 -7.80 15.50 -23.22
CA THR A 842 -9.26 15.40 -23.21
C THR A 842 -9.85 16.78 -23.44
N ILE A 843 -10.80 16.87 -24.36
CA ILE A 843 -11.65 18.05 -24.56
C ILE A 843 -13.09 17.61 -24.36
N GLU A 844 -13.72 18.12 -23.29
CA GLU A 844 -15.08 17.81 -22.89
C GLU A 844 -15.95 19.08 -23.00
N MET A 845 -17.17 18.92 -23.54
CA MET A 845 -18.10 20.04 -23.71
C MET A 845 -19.55 19.57 -23.74
N TRP A 846 -20.45 20.43 -23.26
CA TRP A 846 -21.89 20.34 -23.48
C TRP A 846 -22.28 21.31 -24.59
N ILE A 847 -22.87 20.80 -25.67
CA ILE A 847 -23.23 21.59 -26.86
C ILE A 847 -24.68 21.33 -27.26
N GLN A 848 -25.38 22.38 -27.71
CA GLN A 848 -26.69 22.27 -28.33
C GLN A 848 -26.66 22.92 -29.72
N PRO A 849 -26.43 22.13 -30.79
CA PRO A 849 -26.43 22.66 -32.14
C PRO A 849 -27.81 23.23 -32.53
N SER A 850 -27.84 24.44 -33.10
CA SER A 850 -29.07 24.99 -33.69
C SER A 850 -29.38 24.39 -35.07
N ASN A 851 -28.41 23.69 -35.67
CA ASN A 851 -28.49 23.05 -36.96
C ASN A 851 -27.71 21.74 -36.91
N ASP A 852 -28.36 20.62 -37.22
CA ASP A 852 -27.77 19.29 -37.24
C ASP A 852 -26.86 19.06 -38.46
N LEU A 853 -26.96 19.89 -39.51
CA LEU A 853 -26.28 19.72 -40.79
C LEU A 853 -25.31 20.89 -41.08
N GLN A 854 -24.00 20.63 -41.03
CA GLN A 854 -22.96 21.65 -41.25
C GLN A 854 -21.94 21.27 -42.32
N SER A 855 -21.42 22.28 -43.02
CA SER A 855 -20.22 22.15 -43.87
C SER A 855 -18.98 22.28 -43.00
N GLY A 856 -18.24 21.19 -42.84
CA GLY A 856 -17.22 21.06 -41.81
C GLY A 856 -15.77 21.40 -42.21
N PRO A 857 -14.82 21.33 -41.24
CA PRO A 857 -15.11 21.19 -39.81
C PRO A 857 -15.59 22.54 -39.27
N ALA A 858 -16.86 22.69 -38.90
CA ALA A 858 -17.38 23.87 -38.23
C ALA A 858 -16.84 23.85 -36.80
N ARG A 859 -15.92 24.75 -36.46
CA ARG A 859 -15.09 24.64 -35.25
C ARG A 859 -15.93 24.99 -34.03
N ILE A 860 -15.99 24.05 -33.08
CA ILE A 860 -16.64 24.25 -31.79
C ILE A 860 -15.57 24.65 -30.77
N ALA A 861 -14.44 23.94 -30.74
CA ALA A 861 -13.25 24.27 -29.96
C ALA A 861 -11.98 24.03 -30.77
N THR A 862 -10.98 24.92 -30.66
CA THR A 862 -9.73 24.82 -31.42
C THR A 862 -8.55 25.48 -30.70
N ILE A 863 -7.35 24.90 -30.84
CA ILE A 863 -6.08 25.59 -30.62
C ILE A 863 -5.45 25.76 -32.00
N SER A 864 -5.56 26.96 -32.57
CA SER A 864 -5.15 27.22 -33.96
C SER A 864 -4.59 28.62 -34.16
N GLN A 865 -3.93 28.80 -35.30
CA GLN A 865 -3.57 30.11 -35.83
C GLN A 865 -4.49 30.55 -36.96
N ASN A 866 -4.97 29.61 -37.76
CA ASN A 866 -5.82 29.83 -38.92
C ASN A 866 -6.45 28.51 -39.42
N PRO A 867 -7.36 28.56 -40.42
CA PRO A 867 -8.01 27.36 -40.96
C PRO A 867 -7.09 26.26 -41.52
N SER A 868 -5.81 26.55 -41.76
CA SER A 868 -4.83 25.59 -42.28
C SER A 868 -3.78 25.14 -41.25
N LEU A 869 -3.71 25.78 -40.08
CA LEU A 869 -2.67 25.52 -39.06
C LEU A 869 -3.30 25.43 -37.67
N ARG A 870 -3.23 24.24 -37.07
CA ARG A 870 -3.83 23.92 -35.77
C ARG A 870 -2.99 22.91 -35.00
N ASN A 871 -3.08 22.96 -33.68
CA ASN A 871 -2.66 21.91 -32.78
C ASN A 871 -3.81 20.90 -32.59
N VAL A 872 -5.03 21.38 -32.33
CA VAL A 872 -6.22 20.54 -32.20
C VAL A 872 -7.49 21.29 -32.61
N THR A 873 -8.49 20.56 -33.10
CA THR A 873 -9.86 21.07 -33.31
C THR A 873 -10.87 19.95 -33.10
N VAL A 874 -11.95 20.27 -32.39
CA VAL A 874 -13.21 19.50 -32.39
C VAL A 874 -14.29 20.36 -33.05
N GLY A 875 -15.08 19.77 -33.93
CA GLY A 875 -16.09 20.49 -34.70
C GLY A 875 -17.20 19.61 -35.26
N GLN A 876 -18.13 20.23 -35.96
CA GLN A 876 -19.25 19.58 -36.65
C GLN A 876 -19.01 19.49 -38.17
N GLY A 877 -19.57 18.49 -38.83
CA GLY A 877 -19.44 18.23 -40.26
C GLY A 877 -18.19 17.42 -40.61
N MET A 878 -17.78 17.46 -41.88
CA MET A 878 -16.64 16.70 -42.37
C MET A 878 -15.32 17.45 -42.31
N ALA A 879 -14.20 16.73 -42.17
CA ALA A 879 -12.88 17.34 -42.21
C ALA A 879 -12.51 17.97 -43.57
N VAL A 880 -12.94 17.44 -44.71
CA VAL A 880 -12.55 17.95 -46.04
C VAL A 880 -13.73 18.68 -46.66
N GLN A 881 -13.46 19.80 -47.35
CA GLN A 881 -14.48 20.63 -48.00
C GLN A 881 -15.34 19.77 -48.96
N GLY A 882 -16.64 19.67 -48.68
CA GLY A 882 -17.56 18.76 -49.36
C GLY A 882 -18.98 18.86 -48.80
N ASP A 883 -19.86 17.94 -49.20
CA ASP A 883 -21.28 17.94 -48.83
C ASP A 883 -21.50 17.98 -47.30
N PRO A 884 -22.54 18.69 -46.81
CA PRO A 884 -22.84 18.77 -45.39
C PRO A 884 -23.07 17.39 -44.75
N LEU A 885 -22.62 17.20 -43.51
CA LEU A 885 -22.76 15.93 -42.76
C LEU A 885 -23.36 16.19 -41.37
N ARG A 886 -24.17 15.26 -40.86
CA ARG A 886 -24.65 15.26 -39.47
C ARG A 886 -23.71 14.46 -38.57
N GLY A 887 -22.43 14.81 -38.57
CA GLY A 887 -21.39 14.15 -37.78
C GLY A 887 -20.48 15.14 -37.07
N TYR A 888 -19.70 14.65 -36.11
CA TYR A 888 -18.60 15.38 -35.48
C TYR A 888 -17.26 14.98 -36.08
N VAL A 889 -16.28 15.87 -35.93
CA VAL A 889 -14.93 15.69 -36.47
C VAL A 889 -13.89 16.24 -35.51
N ALA A 890 -12.83 15.46 -35.31
CA ALA A 890 -11.64 15.89 -34.59
C ALA A 890 -10.41 15.87 -35.52
N ARG A 891 -9.54 16.86 -35.33
CA ARG A 891 -8.22 16.95 -35.96
C ARG A 891 -7.19 17.20 -34.88
N LEU A 892 -6.12 16.41 -34.92
CA LEU A 892 -5.07 16.43 -33.90
C LEU A 892 -3.70 16.43 -34.58
N ARG A 893 -2.91 17.46 -34.30
CA ARG A 893 -1.50 17.53 -34.72
C ARG A 893 -0.68 16.63 -33.79
N THR A 894 0.15 15.79 -34.36
CA THR A 894 1.23 15.05 -33.69
C THR A 894 2.46 15.14 -34.58
N THR A 895 3.61 14.62 -34.12
CA THR A 895 4.81 14.46 -34.95
C THR A 895 4.60 13.63 -36.22
N GLU A 896 3.54 12.81 -36.27
CA GLU A 896 3.20 11.94 -37.41
C GLU A 896 2.01 12.44 -38.25
N THR A 897 1.31 13.49 -37.82
CA THR A 897 0.22 14.11 -38.61
C THR A 897 0.65 15.42 -39.25
N THR A 898 -0.14 15.89 -40.22
CA THR A 898 0.15 17.17 -40.88
C THR A 898 0.04 18.35 -39.90
N GLN A 899 0.62 19.49 -40.29
CA GLN A 899 0.46 20.76 -39.57
C GLN A 899 -1.01 21.21 -39.40
N ASN A 900 -1.96 20.58 -40.10
CA ASN A 900 -3.40 20.83 -39.99
C ASN A 900 -4.15 19.71 -39.24
N GLY A 901 -3.45 18.80 -38.58
CA GLY A 901 -4.02 17.68 -37.81
C GLY A 901 -4.72 16.61 -38.65
N LEU A 902 -4.22 16.37 -39.88
CA LEU A 902 -4.72 15.30 -40.77
C LEU A 902 -3.84 14.05 -40.70
N PRO A 903 -4.42 12.83 -40.71
CA PRO A 903 -5.82 12.51 -41.00
C PRO A 903 -6.79 12.81 -39.82
N PRO A 904 -8.04 13.19 -40.13
CA PRO A 904 -9.06 13.50 -39.14
C PRO A 904 -9.73 12.23 -38.59
N LEU A 905 -10.32 12.33 -37.40
CA LEU A 905 -11.30 11.37 -36.89
C LEU A 905 -12.70 11.91 -37.18
N ASN A 906 -13.53 11.19 -37.94
CA ASN A 906 -14.91 11.58 -38.21
C ASN A 906 -15.87 10.56 -37.61
N THR A 907 -16.98 11.02 -37.06
CA THR A 907 -18.08 10.14 -36.67
C THR A 907 -18.92 9.72 -37.89
N PRO A 908 -19.69 8.63 -37.80
CA PRO A 908 -20.76 8.34 -38.76
C PRO A 908 -21.76 9.49 -38.94
N ASP A 909 -22.49 9.47 -40.07
CA ASP A 909 -23.57 10.41 -40.34
C ASP A 909 -24.80 10.17 -39.42
N ASN A 910 -25.61 11.21 -39.25
CA ASN A 910 -26.83 11.24 -38.43
C ASN A 910 -26.63 11.06 -36.91
N LEU A 911 -25.48 11.49 -36.39
CA LEU A 911 -25.19 11.47 -34.94
C LEU A 911 -25.32 12.85 -34.27
N VAL A 912 -25.33 13.94 -35.04
CA VAL A 912 -25.60 15.28 -34.50
C VAL A 912 -27.11 15.49 -34.41
N THR A 913 -27.59 15.97 -33.27
CA THR A 913 -28.99 16.38 -33.05
C THR A 913 -29.06 17.86 -32.67
N THR A 914 -30.28 18.41 -32.55
CA THR A 914 -30.52 19.77 -32.03
C THR A 914 -30.88 19.78 -30.53
N THR A 915 -30.65 18.66 -29.85
CA THR A 915 -30.79 18.55 -28.39
C THR A 915 -29.45 18.84 -27.74
N LEU A 916 -29.45 19.08 -26.43
CA LEU A 916 -28.21 19.17 -25.67
C LEU A 916 -27.48 17.81 -25.78
N THR A 917 -26.17 17.86 -26.07
CA THR A 917 -25.31 16.71 -26.28
C THR A 917 -24.03 16.87 -25.49
N HIS A 918 -23.62 15.80 -24.80
CA HIS A 918 -22.31 15.71 -24.17
C HIS A 918 -21.29 15.17 -25.18
N LEU A 919 -20.30 15.97 -25.54
CA LEU A 919 -19.28 15.63 -26.52
C LEU A 919 -17.91 15.58 -25.85
N VAL A 920 -17.22 14.45 -25.98
CA VAL A 920 -15.86 14.28 -25.44
C VAL A 920 -14.92 13.81 -26.54
N PHE A 921 -13.76 14.44 -26.67
CA PHE A 921 -12.66 13.98 -27.49
C PHE A 921 -11.47 13.64 -26.60
N THR A 922 -10.92 12.43 -26.75
CA THR A 922 -9.73 11.98 -26.01
C THR A 922 -8.60 11.57 -26.95
N ARG A 923 -7.36 11.65 -26.46
CA ARG A 923 -6.18 10.91 -26.94
C ARG A 923 -5.34 10.49 -25.73
N ASP A 924 -5.16 9.19 -25.55
CA ASP A 924 -4.34 8.60 -24.47
C ASP A 924 -2.85 8.49 -24.85
N LEU A 925 -1.99 8.13 -23.90
CA LEU A 925 -0.54 8.03 -24.11
C LEU A 925 -0.14 7.13 -25.31
N ASN A 926 -0.88 6.05 -25.54
CA ASN A 926 -0.67 5.06 -26.60
C ASN A 926 -1.11 5.55 -28.00
N GLY A 927 -1.79 6.70 -28.07
CA GLY A 927 -2.26 7.29 -29.31
C GLY A 927 -3.69 6.90 -29.67
N ASP A 928 -4.40 6.18 -28.82
CA ASP A 928 -5.81 5.87 -29.06
C ASP A 928 -6.63 7.13 -28.86
N ARG A 929 -7.27 7.59 -29.95
CA ARG A 929 -8.14 8.77 -29.94
C ARG A 929 -9.59 8.37 -30.16
N THR A 930 -10.47 8.93 -29.34
CA THR A 930 -11.90 8.59 -29.37
C THR A 930 -12.76 9.84 -29.30
N LEU A 931 -13.84 9.86 -30.07
CA LEU A 931 -14.96 10.79 -29.91
C LEU A 931 -16.11 10.05 -29.22
N TYR A 932 -16.58 10.59 -28.10
CA TYR A 932 -17.75 10.10 -27.36
C TYR A 932 -18.91 11.07 -27.52
N ILE A 933 -20.11 10.53 -27.68
CA ILE A 933 -21.38 11.25 -27.70
C ILE A 933 -22.24 10.64 -26.58
N ASP A 934 -22.64 11.46 -25.61
CA ASP A 934 -23.45 11.06 -24.46
C ASP A 934 -22.87 9.83 -23.72
N GLY A 935 -21.54 9.85 -23.52
CA GLY A 935 -20.78 8.79 -22.86
C GLY A 935 -20.47 7.56 -23.72
N MET A 936 -21.00 7.46 -24.95
CA MET A 936 -20.80 6.30 -25.83
C MET A 936 -19.75 6.59 -26.92
N PRO A 937 -18.80 5.68 -27.18
CA PRO A 937 -17.81 5.89 -28.24
C PRO A 937 -18.48 5.89 -29.62
N ALA A 938 -18.36 7.01 -30.34
CA ALA A 938 -18.95 7.24 -31.65
C ALA A 938 -17.96 7.04 -32.81
N ALA A 939 -16.68 7.29 -32.56
CA ALA A 939 -15.58 6.98 -33.47
C ALA A 939 -14.28 6.82 -32.70
N ALA A 940 -13.45 5.86 -33.09
CA ALA A 940 -12.14 5.64 -32.52
C ALA A 940 -11.16 5.16 -33.59
N ASP A 941 -9.90 5.57 -33.47
CA ASP A 941 -8.75 5.04 -34.19
C ASP A 941 -7.46 5.31 -33.40
N ASN A 942 -6.31 4.91 -33.93
CA ASN A 942 -5.01 5.16 -33.33
C ASN A 942 -4.23 6.19 -34.15
N VAL A 943 -3.74 7.24 -33.50
CA VAL A 943 -2.85 8.26 -34.08
C VAL A 943 -1.54 8.31 -33.29
N THR A 944 -0.47 7.84 -33.91
CA THR A 944 0.86 7.81 -33.31
C THR A 944 1.56 9.17 -33.34
N GLY A 945 2.75 9.24 -32.73
CA GLY A 945 3.52 10.47 -32.54
C GLY A 945 3.17 11.20 -31.24
N ASP A 946 3.85 12.31 -31.02
CA ASP A 946 3.75 13.12 -29.80
C ASP A 946 3.42 14.59 -30.10
N PHE A 947 3.19 15.37 -29.04
CA PHE A 947 2.84 16.80 -29.12
C PHE A 947 4.04 17.76 -29.11
N SER A 948 5.27 17.28 -29.21
CA SER A 948 6.48 18.14 -29.20
C SER A 948 6.51 19.16 -30.35
N ASN A 949 5.77 18.90 -31.44
CA ASN A 949 5.63 19.79 -32.59
C ASN A 949 4.43 20.77 -32.52
N TRP A 950 3.75 20.83 -31.38
CA TRP A 950 2.71 21.83 -31.15
C TRP A 950 3.29 23.22 -31.10
N ASP A 951 2.67 24.15 -31.84
CA ASP A 951 3.12 25.54 -31.84
C ASP A 951 2.57 26.23 -30.59
N ALA A 952 3.48 26.69 -29.73
CA ALA A 952 3.12 27.34 -28.48
C ALA A 952 2.44 28.71 -28.68
N GLY A 953 2.54 29.31 -29.87
CA GLY A 953 1.98 30.63 -30.19
C GLY A 953 0.50 30.64 -30.55
N TYR A 954 -0.16 29.48 -30.61
CA TYR A 954 -1.57 29.37 -31.03
C TYR A 954 -2.54 29.75 -29.92
N GLN A 955 -3.65 30.40 -30.30
CA GLN A 955 -4.71 30.82 -29.38
C GLN A 955 -5.73 29.70 -29.22
N PHE A 956 -6.37 29.66 -28.04
CA PHE A 956 -7.55 28.82 -27.84
C PHE A 956 -8.79 29.62 -28.27
N GLY A 957 -9.68 28.98 -29.03
CA GLY A 957 -10.89 29.60 -29.56
C GLY A 957 -12.08 28.66 -29.52
N LEU A 958 -13.26 29.22 -29.30
CA LEU A 958 -14.55 28.57 -29.36
C LEU A 958 -15.39 29.12 -30.52
N VAL A 959 -16.32 28.29 -30.99
CA VAL A 959 -17.44 28.57 -31.93
C VAL A 959 -17.07 29.13 -33.31
N ASN A 960 -15.76 29.32 -33.59
CA ASN A 960 -15.21 29.71 -34.89
C ASN A 960 -13.69 29.43 -34.97
N ASP A 961 -13.04 29.72 -36.10
CA ASP A 961 -11.57 29.62 -36.23
C ASP A 961 -10.87 30.96 -35.96
N ILE A 962 -9.65 30.90 -35.43
CA ILE A 962 -8.77 32.06 -35.25
C ILE A 962 -8.38 32.56 -36.63
N ALA A 963 -9.11 33.52 -37.20
CA ALA A 963 -8.76 34.16 -38.45
C ALA A 963 -8.16 35.54 -38.15
N LYS A 964 -6.92 35.78 -38.58
CA LYS A 964 -6.38 37.14 -38.70
C LYS A 964 -6.76 37.76 -40.03
#